data_AF-A0A9W4RN84-F1
#
_entry.id   AF-A0A9W4RN84-F1
#
_cell.length_a   1.000
_cell.length_b   1.000
_cell.length_c   1.000
_cell.angle_alpha   90.00
_cell.angle_beta   90.00
_cell.angle_gamma   90.00
#
_symmetry.space_group_name_H-M   'P 1'
#
loop_
_entity.id
_entity.type
_entity.pdbx_description
1 polymer ?
#
loop_
_entity_poly.entity_id
_entity_poly.type
_entity_poly.pdbx_seq_one_letter_code
_entity_poly.pdbx_strand_id
1 'polypeptide(L)'
;MSSFSKVAAVLCTLTFQLPEVFAARQPYDVRKIIDAFRHPHDDLTILCAHRGLKWNGTTENSRDAYFRATEAGLECIETDIHLSLDGHLPMIHDGGLGRTTDIDEQTGQPAYNPFTGQGHNPLVSEHNFTGFIEKLHLRDEQGRVHVETVPTLPEMVHSIYETGANVVLQLDFKEQAAVEPAYWALKNLTNRAGVPANEWCIYKLQAKWWKNPAEFEALEWVQDAFASGTQLAYIPVYNPEDEASWDTLTSLKEFASTNYTISAEIEVYSTGAPLQPLQDYIVHNGTEQDTFRTSGIFYAAGDLVDFITSDLTRFDTANYTIPDDIHTNNSVFVFQENKAPALLDSLVGNKSLDGHDYRSDFDWIIKQGFQWVITDIADVWDAELRAQGKRNTSYLLNGSENDRANADKPQQGQEPFLHTPGHVSEETASDDPIVAPTGKFNPAELGRPQVASVFENVVATDDIQDFGWTAELNDNTPWTGDAFSNYTNIPSAAPNININPDLVTDLIADINTEISRRANFEPSMLVDNSLLLRPRKWRSIESSMTSRMMRGDILTYPEMLINGLNLPPFISPPCCGDERQCQESGSHQCLPQPLVACASIIRMWQANSPDNKAFIWKTIYMEQQKLLHESLIPVPLKHESYEKETLIAAVQAAVLYTILHIEEVASIPKHYVRSLLITVGTMTFSMMNVRDMDYCHQTDEVPTRHEWICNQSMWRVTSFSYALNELLHIAKIPSSGNGGGPCRRVHLPSTRSLWTAKSNLEWQRQYAKQLSKRQLRDCYRIAHLREYAKYPGDSSAGRNWATDLDDWCLDHDELGALIWMATKLDPL
;
A
#
# COMPACT_ATOMS: atom_id res chain seq x y z
N MET A 1 -28.15 10.68 -67.10
CA MET A 1 -27.36 11.16 -65.95
C MET A 1 -27.67 10.21 -64.80
N SER A 2 -26.89 9.12 -64.69
CA SER A 2 -25.79 8.95 -63.72
C SER A 2 -26.33 8.48 -62.35
N SER A 3 -26.53 7.16 -62.14
CA SER A 3 -25.48 6.20 -61.71
C SER A 3 -24.93 6.64 -60.34
N PHE A 4 -25.26 6.04 -59.19
CA PHE A 4 -25.50 4.62 -58.84
C PHE A 4 -24.33 3.70 -59.26
N SER A 5 -23.74 3.03 -58.27
CA SER A 5 -22.69 1.99 -58.35
C SER A 5 -21.25 2.41 -58.68
N LYS A 6 -20.43 2.52 -57.62
CA LYS A 6 -18.96 2.34 -57.44
C LYS A 6 -18.58 3.17 -56.19
N VAL A 7 -17.93 2.66 -55.14
CA VAL A 7 -17.03 1.50 -54.99
C VAL A 7 -17.38 0.70 -53.71
N ALA A 8 -17.16 -0.60 -53.72
CA ALA A 8 -17.31 -1.48 -52.54
C ALA A 8 -15.95 -1.71 -51.84
N ALA A 9 -16.00 -2.23 -50.62
CA ALA A 9 -14.87 -2.84 -49.89
C ALA A 9 -13.71 -1.91 -49.45
N VAL A 10 -13.90 -1.25 -48.30
CA VAL A 10 -13.00 -1.45 -47.15
C VAL A 10 -13.87 -1.74 -45.92
N LEU A 11 -14.42 -2.96 -45.87
CA LEU A 11 -14.92 -3.55 -44.62
C LEU A 11 -13.71 -4.18 -43.91
N CYS A 12 -12.90 -3.34 -43.29
CA CYS A 12 -11.87 -3.76 -42.34
C CYS A 12 -12.14 -3.08 -41.01
N THR A 13 -12.70 -3.86 -40.08
CA THR A 13 -12.32 -3.88 -38.66
C THR A 13 -11.64 -2.61 -38.12
N LEU A 14 -12.44 -1.56 -37.91
CA LEU A 14 -12.21 -0.63 -36.81
C LEU A 14 -13.26 -0.93 -35.75
N THR A 15 -13.04 -2.05 -35.06
CA THR A 15 -13.46 -2.19 -33.67
C THR A 15 -12.90 -0.99 -32.93
N PHE A 16 -13.77 -0.07 -32.53
CA PHE A 16 -13.43 0.86 -31.45
C PHE A 16 -13.23 0.01 -30.20
N GLN A 17 -11.98 -0.40 -29.97
CA GLN A 17 -11.55 -0.80 -28.65
C GLN A 17 -11.78 0.43 -27.77
N LEU A 18 -12.75 0.30 -26.86
CA LEU A 18 -12.76 1.11 -25.65
C LEU A 18 -11.36 0.97 -25.04
N PRO A 19 -10.66 2.06 -24.67
CA PRO A 19 -9.45 1.92 -23.89
C PRO A 19 -9.85 1.25 -22.58
N GLU A 20 -9.44 0.00 -22.38
CA GLU A 20 -9.54 -0.67 -21.10
C GLU A 20 -8.65 0.12 -20.14
N VAL A 21 -9.29 0.92 -19.27
CA VAL A 21 -8.60 1.68 -18.23
C VAL A 21 -8.22 0.69 -17.13
N PHE A 22 -7.14 -0.04 -17.39
CA PHE A 22 -6.41 -0.76 -16.37
C PHE A 22 -5.84 0.26 -15.38
N ALA A 23 -6.18 0.12 -14.09
CA ALA A 23 -5.20 0.42 -13.03
C ALA A 23 -3.92 -0.39 -13.35
N ALA A 24 -2.73 0.09 -12.96
CA ALA A 24 -1.44 -0.22 -13.59
C ALA A 24 -0.91 -1.65 -13.35
N ARG A 25 -1.74 -2.65 -13.62
CA ARG A 25 -1.39 -4.06 -13.72
C ARG A 25 -0.47 -4.24 -14.90
N GLN A 26 0.70 -4.77 -14.62
CA GLN A 26 1.64 -5.13 -15.66
C GLN A 26 0.97 -6.14 -16.60
N PRO A 27 1.11 -5.99 -17.93
CA PRO A 27 0.49 -6.88 -18.90
C PRO A 27 1.31 -8.17 -19.01
N TYR A 28 1.73 -8.75 -17.89
CA TYR A 28 2.50 -9.99 -17.84
C TYR A 28 1.66 -11.18 -18.33
N ASP A 29 2.35 -12.21 -18.78
CA ASP A 29 1.80 -13.54 -19.04
C ASP A 29 2.37 -14.50 -17.99
N VAL A 30 1.50 -15.13 -17.19
CA VAL A 30 1.92 -16.09 -16.16
C VAL A 30 2.77 -17.23 -16.73
N ARG A 31 2.55 -17.64 -18.00
CA ARG A 31 3.38 -18.67 -18.63
C ARG A 31 4.80 -18.18 -18.94
N LYS A 32 4.97 -16.88 -19.23
CA LYS A 32 6.30 -16.28 -19.40
C LYS A 32 7.01 -16.06 -18.06
N ILE A 33 6.26 -15.83 -16.99
CA ILE A 33 6.82 -15.82 -15.63
C ILE A 33 7.32 -17.22 -15.26
N ILE A 34 6.52 -18.27 -15.49
CA ILE A 34 6.93 -19.67 -15.29
C ILE A 34 8.11 -20.08 -16.19
N ASP A 35 8.19 -19.56 -17.42
CA ASP A 35 9.32 -19.77 -18.33
C ASP A 35 10.61 -19.08 -17.83
N ALA A 36 10.51 -17.84 -17.31
CA ALA A 36 11.64 -17.13 -16.70
C ALA A 36 12.08 -17.75 -15.37
N PHE A 37 11.17 -18.41 -14.64
CA PHE A 37 11.56 -19.26 -13.50
C PHE A 37 12.40 -20.46 -13.93
N ARG A 38 12.30 -20.93 -15.18
CA ARG A 38 13.01 -22.10 -15.73
C ARG A 38 14.31 -21.74 -16.44
N HIS A 39 14.28 -20.65 -17.21
CA HIS A 39 15.37 -20.21 -18.07
C HIS A 39 15.98 -18.91 -17.53
N PRO A 40 17.28 -18.89 -17.17
CA PRO A 40 17.92 -17.70 -16.63
C PRO A 40 18.04 -16.62 -17.71
N HIS A 41 18.01 -15.38 -17.26
CA HIS A 41 18.21 -14.18 -18.06
C HIS A 41 19.29 -13.33 -17.39
N ASP A 42 20.33 -12.94 -18.14
CA ASP A 42 21.48 -12.18 -17.59
C ASP A 42 21.08 -10.82 -16.98
N ASP A 43 19.94 -10.27 -17.42
CA ASP A 43 19.42 -8.94 -17.08
C ASP A 43 18.05 -8.98 -16.35
N LEU A 44 17.63 -10.12 -15.81
CA LEU A 44 16.41 -10.23 -15.00
C LEU A 44 16.62 -11.14 -13.77
N THR A 45 16.45 -10.54 -12.58
CA THR A 45 16.12 -11.25 -11.34
C THR A 45 14.60 -11.16 -11.10
N ILE A 46 13.97 -12.30 -10.82
CA ILE A 46 12.53 -12.37 -10.49
C ILE A 46 12.34 -12.08 -8.99
N LEU A 47 11.27 -11.35 -8.66
CA LEU A 47 10.96 -10.97 -7.29
C LEU A 47 9.63 -11.58 -6.82
N CYS A 48 9.70 -12.33 -5.72
CA CYS A 48 8.54 -12.86 -5.00
C CYS A 48 8.30 -12.06 -3.71
N ALA A 49 7.12 -11.44 -3.59
CA ALA A 49 6.73 -10.76 -2.36
C ALA A 49 6.37 -11.79 -1.27
N HIS A 50 7.12 -11.81 -0.15
CA HIS A 50 6.95 -12.75 0.97
C HIS A 50 5.59 -12.53 1.66
N ARG A 51 4.63 -13.43 1.45
CA ARG A 51 3.21 -13.31 1.91
C ARG A 51 2.46 -12.12 1.31
N GLY A 52 2.86 -11.71 0.10
CA GLY A 52 2.47 -10.45 -0.55
C GLY A 52 3.26 -9.24 -0.05
N LEU A 53 2.93 -8.03 -0.51
CA LEU A 53 3.50 -6.81 0.08
C LEU A 53 2.78 -6.48 1.39
N LYS A 54 3.15 -7.21 2.45
CA LYS A 54 2.80 -6.89 3.84
C LYS A 54 3.53 -5.60 4.31
N TRP A 55 3.39 -5.25 5.59
CA TRP A 55 3.92 -4.03 6.21
C TRP A 55 3.18 -2.72 5.88
N ASN A 56 3.51 -1.69 6.68
CA ASN A 56 2.84 -0.38 6.69
C ASN A 56 1.32 -0.50 6.95
N GLY A 57 0.95 -1.40 7.85
CA GLY A 57 -0.43 -1.76 8.18
C GLY A 57 -1.14 -2.65 7.18
N THR A 58 -0.38 -3.40 6.38
CA THR A 58 -0.93 -4.41 5.47
C THR A 58 -0.73 -5.79 6.07
N THR A 59 -1.82 -6.53 6.26
CA THR A 59 -1.81 -7.88 6.84
C THR A 59 -1.15 -8.90 5.91
N GLU A 60 -0.39 -9.85 6.46
CA GLU A 60 0.22 -10.94 5.68
C GLU A 60 -0.83 -11.89 5.07
N ASN A 61 -0.51 -12.53 3.94
CA ASN A 61 -1.36 -13.51 3.24
C ASN A 61 -2.79 -13.00 2.90
N SER A 62 -2.93 -11.69 2.74
CA SER A 62 -4.21 -11.00 2.53
C SER A 62 -4.43 -10.56 1.08
N ARG A 63 -5.68 -10.36 0.67
CA ARG A 63 -6.01 -9.87 -0.69
C ARG A 63 -5.46 -8.47 -0.89
N ASP A 64 -5.37 -7.65 0.16
CA ASP A 64 -4.74 -6.33 0.07
C ASP A 64 -3.22 -6.42 -0.16
N ALA A 65 -2.48 -7.27 0.57
CA ALA A 65 -1.05 -7.50 0.35
C ALA A 65 -0.75 -8.01 -1.07
N TYR A 66 -1.63 -8.86 -1.60
CA TYR A 66 -1.55 -9.34 -2.99
C TYR A 66 -1.84 -8.22 -3.99
N PHE A 67 -2.91 -7.44 -3.77
CA PHE A 67 -3.24 -6.31 -4.63
C PHE A 67 -2.09 -5.30 -4.68
N ARG A 68 -1.52 -4.93 -3.53
CA ARG A 68 -0.34 -4.05 -3.41
C ARG A 68 0.86 -4.60 -4.18
N ALA A 69 1.17 -5.89 -4.05
CA ALA A 69 2.25 -6.53 -4.84
C ALA A 69 2.02 -6.41 -6.35
N THR A 70 0.78 -6.63 -6.82
CA THR A 70 0.45 -6.55 -8.25
C THR A 70 0.45 -5.12 -8.81
N GLU A 71 0.03 -4.13 -8.02
CA GLU A 71 0.10 -2.71 -8.39
C GLU A 71 1.54 -2.16 -8.34
N ALA A 72 2.40 -2.71 -7.47
CA ALA A 72 3.84 -2.47 -7.47
C ALA A 72 4.57 -3.10 -8.68
N GLY A 73 3.86 -3.91 -9.49
CA GLY A 73 4.40 -4.53 -10.70
C GLY A 73 5.26 -5.77 -10.47
N LEU A 74 5.11 -6.40 -9.30
CA LEU A 74 5.76 -7.67 -8.96
C LEU A 74 5.03 -8.84 -9.64
N GLU A 75 5.81 -9.75 -10.21
CA GLU A 75 5.34 -10.90 -10.99
C GLU A 75 5.06 -12.16 -10.15
N CYS A 76 5.61 -12.24 -8.94
CA CYS A 76 5.48 -13.38 -8.04
C CYS A 76 5.05 -12.93 -6.63
N ILE A 77 4.21 -13.74 -6.00
CA ILE A 77 3.86 -13.65 -4.59
C ILE A 77 4.14 -15.02 -3.98
N GLU A 78 4.92 -15.06 -2.90
CA GLU A 78 5.02 -16.25 -2.06
C GLU A 78 3.90 -16.20 -1.00
N THR A 79 3.41 -17.36 -0.58
CA THR A 79 2.31 -17.45 0.39
C THR A 79 2.25 -18.76 1.13
N ASP A 80 1.71 -18.71 2.35
CA ASP A 80 1.68 -19.83 3.29
C ASP A 80 0.33 -20.55 3.32
N ILE A 81 0.34 -21.88 3.37
CA ILE A 81 -0.87 -22.72 3.42
C ILE A 81 -0.80 -23.72 4.58
N HIS A 82 -1.86 -23.73 5.39
CA HIS A 82 -2.19 -24.78 6.36
C HIS A 82 -3.32 -25.67 5.87
N LEU A 83 -3.49 -26.85 6.47
CA LEU A 83 -4.73 -27.63 6.39
C LEU A 83 -5.56 -27.50 7.68
N SER A 84 -6.81 -27.04 7.53
CA SER A 84 -7.79 -26.99 8.63
C SER A 84 -8.50 -28.34 8.86
N LEU A 85 -9.12 -28.52 10.02
CA LEU A 85 -9.76 -29.80 10.43
C LEU A 85 -10.86 -30.29 9.47
N ASP A 86 -11.58 -29.37 8.82
CA ASP A 86 -12.63 -29.68 7.85
C ASP A 86 -12.13 -29.68 6.38
N GLY A 87 -10.81 -29.66 6.17
CA GLY A 87 -10.18 -29.86 4.87
C GLY A 87 -10.02 -28.61 3.99
N HIS A 88 -10.33 -27.42 4.51
CA HIS A 88 -10.03 -26.16 3.82
C HIS A 88 -8.57 -25.75 3.99
N LEU A 89 -8.12 -24.87 3.09
CA LEU A 89 -6.73 -24.41 2.95
C LEU A 89 -6.63 -22.92 3.29
N PRO A 90 -6.68 -22.52 4.58
CA PRO A 90 -6.49 -21.13 5.00
C PRO A 90 -5.08 -20.63 4.68
N MET A 91 -5.00 -19.38 4.22
CA MET A 91 -3.73 -18.70 3.94
C MET A 91 -3.17 -18.07 5.22
N ILE A 92 -2.38 -18.83 5.97
CA ILE A 92 -1.80 -18.44 7.26
C ILE A 92 -0.36 -18.98 7.32
N HIS A 93 0.57 -18.24 7.92
CA HIS A 93 1.92 -18.72 8.18
C HIS A 93 2.01 -19.67 9.39
N ASP A 94 1.57 -19.18 10.55
CA ASP A 94 1.74 -19.83 11.84
C ASP A 94 0.82 -21.05 11.99
N GLY A 95 1.28 -22.08 12.68
CA GLY A 95 0.42 -23.21 13.06
C GLY A 95 -0.73 -22.83 13.99
N GLY A 96 -0.64 -21.68 14.66
CA GLY A 96 -1.65 -21.15 15.58
C GLY A 96 -2.23 -19.81 15.11
N LEU A 97 -3.50 -19.58 15.46
CA LEU A 97 -4.29 -18.43 15.00
C LEU A 97 -3.99 -17.10 15.74
N GLY A 98 -3.23 -17.13 16.84
CA GLY A 98 -3.14 -16.05 17.81
C GLY A 98 -2.34 -14.82 17.39
N ARG A 99 -1.29 -14.96 16.55
CA ARG A 99 -0.44 -13.82 16.14
C ARG A 99 -1.15 -12.95 15.08
N THR A 100 -1.73 -13.62 14.08
CA THR A 100 -2.21 -13.01 12.84
C THR A 100 -3.72 -12.83 12.79
N THR A 101 -4.47 -13.17 13.85
CA THR A 101 -5.93 -13.00 13.86
C THR A 101 -6.48 -12.42 15.17
N ASP A 102 -7.74 -11.97 15.16
CA ASP A 102 -8.49 -11.47 16.31
C ASP A 102 -9.13 -12.55 17.20
N ILE A 103 -8.63 -13.79 17.16
CA ILE A 103 -9.21 -14.94 17.86
C ILE A 103 -9.43 -14.72 19.37
N ASP A 104 -8.56 -13.96 20.02
CA ASP A 104 -8.69 -13.54 21.42
C ASP A 104 -9.88 -12.58 21.64
N GLU A 105 -10.08 -11.62 20.74
CA GLU A 105 -11.20 -10.66 20.77
C GLU A 105 -12.54 -11.39 20.48
N GLN A 106 -12.53 -12.37 19.56
CA GLN A 106 -13.71 -13.20 19.21
C GLN A 106 -14.11 -14.19 20.33
N THR A 107 -13.14 -14.75 21.06
CA THR A 107 -13.37 -15.75 22.12
C THR A 107 -13.42 -15.16 23.54
N GLY A 108 -13.02 -13.90 23.71
CA GLY A 108 -12.87 -13.27 25.02
C GLY A 108 -11.73 -13.84 25.86
N GLN A 109 -10.75 -14.50 25.23
CA GLN A 109 -9.56 -15.07 25.87
C GLN A 109 -8.41 -14.05 25.91
N PRO A 110 -7.34 -14.30 26.69
CA PRO A 110 -6.16 -13.44 26.67
C PRO A 110 -5.46 -13.45 25.30
N ALA A 111 -5.12 -12.26 24.79
CA ALA A 111 -4.35 -12.10 23.56
C ALA A 111 -3.05 -12.93 23.56
N TYR A 112 -2.75 -13.58 22.44
CA TYR A 112 -1.48 -14.28 22.28
C TYR A 112 -0.33 -13.29 22.10
N ASN A 113 0.72 -13.49 22.89
CA ASN A 113 1.97 -12.76 22.79
C ASN A 113 3.02 -13.68 22.14
N PRO A 114 3.32 -13.48 20.84
CA PRO A 114 4.15 -14.39 20.06
C PRO A 114 5.62 -14.42 20.49
N PHE A 115 6.06 -13.49 21.35
CA PHE A 115 7.43 -13.41 21.87
C PHE A 115 7.60 -14.09 23.25
N THR A 116 6.50 -14.53 23.87
CA THR A 116 6.50 -15.18 25.20
C THR A 116 5.72 -16.51 25.23
N GLY A 117 4.96 -16.79 24.17
CA GLY A 117 4.10 -17.95 24.05
C GLY A 117 2.90 -17.98 25.01
N GLN A 118 2.60 -16.85 25.66
CA GLN A 118 1.46 -16.73 26.57
C GLN A 118 0.21 -16.23 25.82
N GLY A 119 -0.97 -16.68 26.26
CA GLY A 119 -2.26 -16.29 25.68
C GLY A 119 -2.90 -17.37 24.80
N HIS A 120 -3.97 -17.02 24.10
CA HIS A 120 -4.81 -17.96 23.36
C HIS A 120 -4.36 -18.10 21.91
N ASN A 121 -3.71 -19.24 21.61
CA ASN A 121 -3.20 -19.58 20.28
C ASN A 121 -3.69 -20.97 19.83
N PRO A 122 -4.97 -21.13 19.46
CA PRO A 122 -5.49 -22.41 18.98
C PRO A 122 -4.89 -22.79 17.63
N LEU A 123 -4.60 -24.07 17.43
CA LEU A 123 -3.98 -24.59 16.19
C LEU A 123 -4.98 -24.61 15.02
N VAL A 124 -4.51 -24.24 13.83
CA VAL A 124 -5.30 -24.26 12.58
C VAL A 124 -5.82 -25.67 12.27
N SER A 125 -4.95 -26.68 12.41
CA SER A 125 -5.25 -28.08 12.11
C SER A 125 -6.23 -28.75 13.08
N GLU A 126 -6.44 -28.17 14.27
CA GLU A 126 -7.40 -28.67 15.27
C GLU A 126 -8.80 -28.04 15.13
N HIS A 127 -8.99 -27.09 14.22
CA HIS A 127 -10.22 -26.31 14.11
C HIS A 127 -10.77 -26.30 12.67
N ASN A 128 -12.10 -26.31 12.55
CA ASN A 128 -12.77 -26.17 11.25
C ASN A 128 -12.56 -24.75 10.70
N PHE A 129 -12.36 -24.64 9.39
CA PHE A 129 -12.45 -23.34 8.74
C PHE A 129 -13.91 -22.86 8.70
N THR A 130 -14.82 -23.72 8.27
CA THR A 130 -16.25 -23.40 8.14
C THR A 130 -16.85 -23.08 9.49
N GLY A 131 -17.49 -21.92 9.60
CA GLY A 131 -18.15 -21.45 10.81
C GLY A 131 -17.22 -20.86 11.88
N PHE A 132 -15.90 -20.91 11.71
CA PHE A 132 -14.92 -20.45 12.70
C PHE A 132 -13.77 -19.65 12.09
N ILE A 133 -12.73 -20.27 11.50
CA ILE A 133 -11.55 -19.53 10.98
C ILE A 133 -11.96 -18.52 9.90
N GLU A 134 -12.95 -18.85 9.06
CA GLU A 134 -13.48 -17.95 8.01
C GLU A 134 -13.97 -16.57 8.53
N LYS A 135 -14.26 -16.47 9.84
CA LYS A 135 -14.79 -15.28 10.52
C LYS A 135 -13.73 -14.51 11.29
N LEU A 136 -12.52 -15.05 11.39
CA LEU A 136 -11.42 -14.39 12.09
C LEU A 136 -10.86 -13.30 11.19
N HIS A 137 -10.66 -12.13 11.79
CA HIS A 137 -10.14 -10.94 11.15
C HIS A 137 -8.62 -10.89 11.29
N LEU A 138 -7.92 -10.54 10.21
CA LEU A 138 -6.45 -10.52 10.19
C LEU A 138 -5.88 -9.37 11.04
N ARG A 139 -4.74 -9.63 11.68
CA ARG A 139 -3.90 -8.62 12.35
C ARG A 139 -2.71 -8.25 11.48
N ASP A 140 -2.33 -6.98 11.55
CA ASP A 140 -1.07 -6.50 10.98
C ASP A 140 0.12 -6.62 11.95
N GLU A 141 1.28 -6.20 11.48
CA GLU A 141 2.55 -6.11 12.22
C GLU A 141 2.49 -5.48 13.63
N GLN A 142 1.51 -4.60 13.88
CA GLN A 142 1.34 -3.84 15.12
C GLN A 142 0.25 -4.48 16.00
N GLY A 143 -0.32 -5.61 15.57
CA GLY A 143 -1.45 -6.28 16.21
C GLY A 143 -2.79 -5.56 15.99
N ARG A 144 -2.90 -4.66 15.01
CA ARG A 144 -4.16 -3.96 14.70
C ARG A 144 -5.03 -4.89 13.85
N VAL A 145 -6.29 -5.05 14.25
CA VAL A 145 -7.27 -5.89 13.53
C VAL A 145 -7.80 -5.14 12.32
N HIS A 146 -7.86 -5.82 11.18
CA HIS A 146 -8.37 -5.33 9.90
C HIS A 146 -9.69 -6.02 9.52
N VAL A 147 -10.48 -5.42 8.64
CA VAL A 147 -11.77 -6.04 8.23
C VAL A 147 -11.59 -7.24 7.30
N GLU A 148 -10.43 -7.42 6.69
CA GLU A 148 -10.17 -8.63 5.92
C GLU A 148 -10.13 -9.87 6.84
N THR A 149 -10.86 -10.91 6.45
CA THR A 149 -10.84 -12.22 7.11
C THR A 149 -9.86 -13.16 6.43
N VAL A 150 -9.44 -14.21 7.15
CA VAL A 150 -8.56 -15.27 6.65
C VAL A 150 -9.08 -15.81 5.30
N PRO A 151 -8.36 -15.63 4.19
CA PRO A 151 -8.73 -16.21 2.90
C PRO A 151 -8.40 -17.70 2.85
N THR A 152 -9.05 -18.42 1.93
CA THR A 152 -8.55 -19.73 1.46
C THR A 152 -7.81 -19.61 0.13
N LEU A 153 -6.97 -20.61 -0.20
CA LEU A 153 -6.27 -20.68 -1.49
C LEU A 153 -7.22 -20.54 -2.71
N PRO A 154 -8.36 -21.26 -2.80
CA PRO A 154 -9.33 -21.07 -3.88
C PRO A 154 -9.92 -19.66 -3.96
N GLU A 155 -10.20 -19.02 -2.82
CA GLU A 155 -10.70 -17.65 -2.79
C GLU A 155 -9.65 -16.64 -3.26
N MET A 156 -8.37 -16.88 -2.95
CA MET A 156 -7.28 -16.03 -3.38
C MET A 156 -7.05 -16.14 -4.90
N VAL A 157 -7.07 -17.36 -5.43
CA VAL A 157 -7.03 -17.60 -6.89
C VAL A 157 -8.26 -17.00 -7.58
N HIS A 158 -9.44 -17.08 -6.97
CA HIS A 158 -10.63 -16.41 -7.49
C HIS A 158 -10.51 -14.87 -7.44
N SER A 159 -9.88 -14.30 -6.41
CA SER A 159 -9.56 -12.86 -6.34
C SER A 159 -8.64 -12.44 -7.49
N ILE A 160 -7.63 -13.25 -7.82
CA ILE A 160 -6.72 -13.03 -8.96
C ILE A 160 -7.48 -13.10 -10.30
N TYR A 161 -8.43 -14.02 -10.44
CA TYR A 161 -9.32 -14.12 -11.61
C TYR A 161 -10.23 -12.88 -11.75
N GLU A 162 -10.96 -12.52 -10.70
CA GLU A 162 -11.94 -11.42 -10.70
C GLU A 162 -11.27 -10.06 -10.93
N THR A 163 -10.14 -9.83 -10.26
CA THR A 163 -9.30 -8.67 -10.55
C THR A 163 -8.81 -8.76 -11.99
N GLY A 164 -8.21 -9.87 -12.40
CA GLY A 164 -7.43 -9.98 -13.63
C GLY A 164 -5.99 -9.54 -13.43
N ALA A 165 -5.42 -9.85 -12.26
CA ALA A 165 -3.98 -9.72 -12.02
C ALA A 165 -3.23 -10.83 -12.78
N ASN A 166 -2.04 -10.51 -13.28
CA ASN A 166 -1.15 -11.46 -13.95
C ASN A 166 0.09 -11.67 -13.07
N VAL A 167 -0.04 -12.59 -12.12
CA VAL A 167 0.96 -12.88 -11.08
C VAL A 167 0.99 -14.39 -10.86
N VAL A 168 2.16 -14.95 -10.54
CA VAL A 168 2.29 -16.36 -10.10
C VAL A 168 2.29 -16.43 -8.58
N LEU A 169 1.80 -17.55 -8.03
CA LEU A 169 1.84 -17.81 -6.59
C LEU A 169 2.86 -18.92 -6.31
N GLN A 170 3.84 -18.69 -5.46
CA GLN A 170 4.61 -19.77 -4.83
C GLN A 170 3.86 -20.23 -3.58
N LEU A 171 3.37 -21.46 -3.63
CA LEU A 171 2.58 -22.08 -2.57
C LEU A 171 3.54 -22.77 -1.58
N ASP A 172 3.87 -22.13 -0.46
CA ASP A 172 4.64 -22.74 0.62
C ASP A 172 3.70 -23.44 1.60
N PHE A 173 3.80 -24.77 1.63
CA PHE A 173 2.94 -25.60 2.48
C PHE A 173 3.61 -25.86 3.82
N LYS A 174 2.86 -25.69 4.92
CA LYS A 174 3.38 -25.95 6.27
C LYS A 174 3.32 -27.44 6.64
N GLU A 175 2.39 -28.19 6.05
CA GLU A 175 2.30 -29.65 6.17
C GLU A 175 2.21 -30.35 4.81
N GLN A 176 2.85 -31.51 4.68
CA GLN A 176 2.76 -32.39 3.51
C GLN A 176 1.31 -32.78 3.17
N ALA A 177 0.44 -32.87 4.18
CA ALA A 177 -0.97 -33.23 4.03
C ALA A 177 -1.82 -32.17 3.31
N ALA A 178 -1.37 -30.91 3.25
CA ALA A 178 -2.09 -29.82 2.58
C ALA A 178 -1.92 -29.81 1.05
N VAL A 179 -0.87 -30.47 0.54
CA VAL A 179 -0.45 -30.42 -0.87
C VAL A 179 -1.50 -31.02 -1.82
N GLU A 180 -1.97 -32.23 -1.51
CA GLU A 180 -2.97 -32.91 -2.36
C GLU A 180 -4.34 -32.19 -2.36
N PRO A 181 -4.93 -31.80 -1.20
CA PRO A 181 -6.14 -30.99 -1.17
C PRO A 181 -6.03 -29.71 -2.02
N ALA A 182 -4.87 -29.05 -2.05
CA ALA A 182 -4.65 -27.87 -2.87
C ALA A 182 -4.76 -28.17 -4.38
N TYR A 183 -4.16 -29.26 -4.84
CA TYR A 183 -4.32 -29.69 -6.24
C TYR A 183 -5.78 -29.86 -6.63
N TRP A 184 -6.55 -30.58 -5.81
CA TRP A 184 -7.97 -30.83 -6.07
C TRP A 184 -8.82 -29.56 -6.00
N ALA A 185 -8.52 -28.66 -5.08
CA ALA A 185 -9.22 -27.38 -4.91
C ALA A 185 -8.94 -26.40 -6.08
N LEU A 186 -7.74 -26.45 -6.65
CA LEU A 186 -7.33 -25.62 -7.79
C LEU A 186 -7.70 -26.20 -9.17
N LYS A 187 -7.96 -27.50 -9.28
CA LYS A 187 -8.10 -28.24 -10.56
C LYS A 187 -9.06 -27.63 -11.59
N ASN A 188 -10.12 -26.96 -11.15
CA ASN A 188 -11.13 -26.34 -12.03
C ASN A 188 -11.06 -24.81 -12.07
N LEU A 189 -10.03 -24.19 -11.49
CA LEU A 189 -9.84 -22.74 -11.48
C LEU A 189 -8.86 -22.32 -12.58
N THR A 190 -9.00 -21.08 -13.05
CA THR A 190 -8.07 -20.45 -14.01
C THR A 190 -7.75 -19.03 -13.57
N ASN A 191 -6.70 -18.43 -14.15
CA ASN A 191 -6.61 -16.96 -14.18
C ASN A 191 -7.59 -16.39 -15.22
N ARG A 192 -7.68 -15.07 -15.32
CA ARG A 192 -8.60 -14.38 -16.27
C ARG A 192 -8.27 -14.62 -17.74
N ALA A 193 -7.04 -15.01 -18.07
CA ALA A 193 -6.62 -15.41 -19.41
C ALA A 193 -6.99 -16.87 -19.76
N GLY A 194 -7.60 -17.61 -18.83
CA GLY A 194 -7.99 -19.02 -19.01
C GLY A 194 -6.86 -20.02 -18.81
N VAL A 195 -5.72 -19.61 -18.22
CA VAL A 195 -4.64 -20.52 -17.84
C VAL A 195 -5.03 -21.25 -16.55
N PRO A 196 -5.04 -22.61 -16.51
CA PRO A 196 -5.37 -23.39 -15.32
C PRO A 196 -4.52 -23.00 -14.10
N ALA A 197 -5.14 -22.92 -12.92
CA ALA A 197 -4.46 -22.52 -11.69
C ALA A 197 -3.22 -23.39 -11.39
N ASN A 198 -3.32 -24.70 -11.60
CA ASN A 198 -2.21 -25.65 -11.43
C ASN A 198 -1.04 -25.48 -12.43
N GLU A 199 -1.12 -24.57 -13.41
CA GLU A 199 0.00 -24.18 -14.28
C GLU A 199 0.74 -22.90 -13.81
N TRP A 200 0.18 -22.11 -12.90
CA TRP A 200 0.77 -20.84 -12.43
C TRP A 200 0.77 -20.63 -10.90
N CYS A 201 0.10 -21.50 -10.17
CA CYS A 201 0.39 -21.77 -8.77
C CYS A 201 1.54 -22.80 -8.71
N ILE A 202 2.71 -22.31 -8.32
CA ILE A 202 3.95 -23.08 -8.20
C ILE A 202 3.90 -23.87 -6.89
N TYR A 203 4.04 -25.19 -6.99
CA TYR A 203 4.17 -26.10 -5.86
C TYR A 203 5.60 -26.01 -5.30
N LYS A 204 5.81 -25.14 -4.31
CA LYS A 204 7.06 -25.00 -3.57
C LYS A 204 7.03 -25.98 -2.39
N LEU A 205 7.69 -27.14 -2.52
CA LEU A 205 7.57 -28.24 -1.56
C LEU A 205 8.92 -28.60 -0.95
N GLN A 206 8.93 -28.92 0.35
CA GLN A 206 10.11 -29.37 1.07
C GLN A 206 10.65 -30.67 0.45
N ALA A 207 11.88 -30.66 -0.07
CA ALA A 207 12.41 -31.76 -0.88
C ALA A 207 12.52 -33.09 -0.09
N LYS A 208 12.59 -33.02 1.24
CA LYS A 208 12.55 -34.19 2.14
C LYS A 208 11.23 -34.96 2.14
N TRP A 209 10.12 -34.37 1.67
CA TRP A 209 8.81 -35.01 1.59
C TRP A 209 8.73 -36.04 0.45
N TRP A 210 9.39 -35.78 -0.68
CA TRP A 210 9.51 -36.66 -1.83
C TRP A 210 10.89 -36.46 -2.45
N LYS A 211 11.81 -37.37 -2.16
CA LYS A 211 13.26 -37.16 -2.32
C LYS A 211 13.74 -37.28 -3.75
N ASN A 212 12.94 -37.84 -4.64
CA ASN A 212 13.24 -38.05 -6.04
C ASN A 212 11.96 -37.96 -6.89
N PRO A 213 12.07 -37.77 -8.21
CA PRO A 213 10.93 -37.78 -9.12
C PRO A 213 10.05 -39.01 -8.97
N ALA A 214 10.61 -40.21 -8.83
CA ALA A 214 9.81 -41.44 -8.78
C ALA A 214 8.88 -41.52 -7.54
N GLU A 215 9.28 -40.95 -6.40
CA GLU A 215 8.42 -40.80 -5.21
C GLU A 215 7.30 -39.77 -5.44
N PHE A 216 7.58 -38.67 -6.14
CA PHE A 216 6.61 -37.62 -6.43
C PHE A 216 5.61 -38.03 -7.52
N GLU A 217 6.09 -38.62 -8.61
CA GLU A 217 5.29 -39.16 -9.73
C GLU A 217 4.41 -40.36 -9.31
N ALA A 218 4.69 -40.99 -8.18
CA ALA A 218 3.87 -42.08 -7.62
C ALA A 218 2.55 -41.59 -6.98
N LEU A 219 2.40 -40.29 -6.72
CA LEU A 219 1.22 -39.71 -6.06
C LEU A 219 0.01 -39.66 -6.98
N GLU A 220 -1.18 -40.02 -6.47
CA GLU A 220 -2.41 -40.09 -7.26
C GLU A 220 -2.77 -38.73 -7.91
N TRP A 221 -2.60 -37.62 -7.18
CA TRP A 221 -2.87 -36.27 -7.68
C TRP A 221 -1.87 -35.83 -8.77
N VAL A 222 -0.60 -36.25 -8.70
CA VAL A 222 0.42 -35.97 -9.73
C VAL A 222 0.13 -36.78 -10.99
N GLN A 223 -0.26 -38.05 -10.85
CA GLN A 223 -0.67 -38.90 -11.97
C GLN A 223 -1.91 -38.36 -12.68
N ASP A 224 -2.89 -37.86 -11.93
CA ASP A 224 -4.07 -37.20 -12.49
C ASP A 224 -3.73 -35.86 -13.17
N ALA A 225 -2.81 -35.07 -12.62
CA ALA A 225 -2.29 -33.85 -13.26
C ALA A 225 -1.65 -34.14 -14.63
N PHE A 226 -0.79 -35.15 -14.71
CA PHE A 226 -0.17 -35.55 -15.99
C PHE A 226 -1.18 -36.17 -16.95
N ALA A 227 -2.13 -36.98 -16.46
CA ALA A 227 -3.18 -37.57 -17.28
C ALA A 227 -4.17 -36.53 -17.84
N SER A 228 -4.40 -35.42 -17.12
CA SER A 228 -5.18 -34.28 -17.58
C SER A 228 -4.41 -33.31 -18.49
N GLY A 229 -3.10 -33.51 -18.67
CA GLY A 229 -2.23 -32.65 -19.47
C GLY A 229 -1.86 -31.32 -18.79
N THR A 230 -2.05 -31.23 -17.46
CA THR A 230 -1.69 -30.07 -16.65
C THR A 230 -0.17 -29.91 -16.63
N GLN A 231 0.34 -28.74 -17.01
CA GLN A 231 1.76 -28.40 -16.90
C GLN A 231 2.08 -27.95 -15.47
N LEU A 232 2.25 -28.90 -14.56
CA LEU A 232 2.62 -28.59 -13.18
C LEU A 232 3.91 -27.77 -13.13
N ALA A 233 3.90 -26.74 -12.27
CA ALA A 233 5.05 -25.94 -11.91
C ALA A 233 5.55 -26.35 -10.51
N TYR A 234 6.74 -26.94 -10.42
CA TYR A 234 7.28 -27.49 -9.18
C TYR A 234 8.65 -26.89 -8.82
N ILE A 235 8.86 -26.61 -7.53
CA ILE A 235 10.14 -26.19 -6.95
C ILE A 235 10.42 -27.02 -5.68
N PRO A 236 11.43 -27.90 -5.67
CA PRO A 236 11.95 -28.50 -4.45
C PRO A 236 12.72 -27.47 -3.62
N VAL A 237 12.44 -27.43 -2.31
CA VAL A 237 13.15 -26.62 -1.32
C VAL A 237 14.15 -27.49 -0.57
N TYR A 238 15.43 -27.11 -0.59
CA TYR A 238 16.52 -27.78 0.13
C TYR A 238 16.99 -26.93 1.32
N ASN A 239 17.06 -27.54 2.51
CA ASN A 239 17.52 -26.89 3.74
C ASN A 239 18.84 -27.50 4.22
N PRO A 240 19.73 -26.78 4.92
CA PRO A 240 21.03 -27.33 5.36
C PRO A 240 20.95 -28.58 6.25
N GLU A 241 19.85 -28.75 6.99
CA GLU A 241 19.57 -29.96 7.77
C GLU A 241 19.33 -31.23 6.92
N ASP A 242 18.97 -31.09 5.63
CA ASP A 242 18.72 -32.21 4.74
C ASP A 242 20.01 -32.97 4.38
N GLU A 243 21.12 -32.25 4.19
CA GLU A 243 22.47 -32.79 3.90
C GLU A 243 22.95 -33.83 4.93
N ALA A 244 22.51 -33.71 6.18
CA ALA A 244 22.88 -34.65 7.24
C ALA A 244 22.17 -36.01 7.12
N SER A 245 21.11 -36.11 6.33
CA SER A 245 20.17 -37.25 6.36
C SER A 245 19.90 -37.92 5.00
N TRP A 246 20.22 -37.30 3.86
CA TRP A 246 20.09 -37.90 2.52
C TRP A 246 20.89 -37.14 1.44
N ASP A 247 21.05 -37.74 0.26
CA ASP A 247 21.78 -37.15 -0.88
C ASP A 247 20.89 -36.17 -1.69
N THR A 248 20.86 -34.95 -1.19
CA THR A 248 20.25 -33.74 -1.76
C THR A 248 20.77 -33.40 -3.17
N LEU A 249 22.07 -33.60 -3.45
CA LEU A 249 22.66 -33.27 -4.74
C LEU A 249 22.26 -34.26 -5.84
N THR A 250 22.16 -35.55 -5.52
CA THR A 250 21.59 -36.55 -6.43
C THR A 250 20.11 -36.26 -6.68
N SER A 251 19.34 -35.91 -5.64
CA SER A 251 17.95 -35.48 -5.77
C SER A 251 17.77 -34.30 -6.72
N LEU A 252 18.55 -33.22 -6.53
CA LEU A 252 18.49 -32.03 -7.38
C LEU A 252 18.75 -32.37 -8.85
N LYS A 253 19.72 -33.26 -9.13
CA LYS A 253 20.02 -33.73 -10.49
C LYS A 253 18.89 -34.54 -11.10
N GLU A 254 18.24 -35.39 -10.33
CA GLU A 254 17.10 -36.17 -10.80
C GLU A 254 15.90 -35.25 -11.11
N PHE A 255 15.54 -34.33 -10.20
CA PHE A 255 14.49 -33.34 -10.45
C PHE A 255 14.81 -32.40 -11.61
N ALA A 256 16.07 -31.99 -11.77
CA ALA A 256 16.53 -31.20 -12.92
C ALA A 256 16.33 -31.91 -14.28
N SER A 257 16.18 -33.24 -14.32
CA SER A 257 15.87 -33.96 -15.57
C SER A 257 14.37 -34.02 -15.92
N THR A 258 13.48 -33.55 -15.03
CA THR A 258 12.02 -33.64 -15.20
C THR A 258 11.44 -32.47 -15.98
N ASN A 259 10.33 -32.65 -16.69
CA ASN A 259 9.73 -31.55 -17.47
C ASN A 259 8.87 -30.58 -16.63
N TYR A 260 8.49 -30.94 -15.40
CA TYR A 260 7.60 -30.17 -14.51
C TYR A 260 8.35 -29.41 -13.39
N THR A 261 9.58 -29.78 -13.06
CA THR A 261 10.42 -28.94 -12.18
C THR A 261 10.84 -27.69 -12.96
N ILE A 262 10.65 -26.52 -12.36
CA ILE A 262 10.98 -25.23 -12.99
C ILE A 262 12.16 -24.53 -12.34
N SER A 263 12.46 -24.78 -11.08
CA SER A 263 13.62 -24.21 -10.36
C SER A 263 13.88 -25.04 -9.11
N ALA A 264 14.96 -24.78 -8.38
CA ALA A 264 15.10 -25.15 -6.96
C ALA A 264 15.14 -23.93 -6.04
N GLU A 265 14.76 -24.10 -4.77
CA GLU A 265 15.07 -23.16 -3.68
C GLU A 265 16.18 -23.76 -2.82
N ILE A 266 17.24 -22.99 -2.55
CA ILE A 266 18.47 -23.49 -1.94
C ILE A 266 18.92 -22.50 -0.85
N GLU A 267 18.65 -22.84 0.41
CA GLU A 267 18.93 -21.98 1.55
C GLU A 267 20.41 -21.97 1.94
N VAL A 268 21.24 -21.27 1.16
CA VAL A 268 22.68 -21.07 1.41
C VAL A 268 22.89 -19.90 2.37
N TYR A 269 23.49 -20.14 3.54
CA TYR A 269 23.68 -19.12 4.58
C TYR A 269 25.04 -18.41 4.51
N SER A 270 26.06 -19.04 3.92
CA SER A 270 27.42 -18.48 3.78
C SER A 270 28.15 -19.15 2.62
N THR A 271 29.17 -18.50 2.06
CA THR A 271 29.95 -19.07 0.96
C THR A 271 30.62 -20.39 1.37
N GLY A 272 30.28 -21.50 0.73
CA GLY A 272 30.78 -22.84 1.08
C GLY A 272 29.98 -23.58 2.17
N ALA A 273 28.85 -23.02 2.62
CA ALA A 273 27.88 -23.70 3.49
C ALA A 273 27.41 -25.06 2.91
N PRO A 274 26.77 -25.93 3.71
CA PRO A 274 26.43 -27.31 3.30
C PRO A 274 25.72 -27.42 1.94
N LEU A 275 24.82 -26.49 1.59
CA LEU A 275 24.10 -26.49 0.31
C LEU A 275 24.83 -25.81 -0.87
N GLN A 276 26.03 -25.24 -0.68
CA GLN A 276 26.80 -24.63 -1.77
C GLN A 276 26.99 -25.59 -2.99
N PRO A 277 27.23 -26.92 -2.83
CA PRO A 277 27.35 -27.82 -3.97
C PRO A 277 26.09 -27.92 -4.86
N LEU A 278 24.91 -27.64 -4.32
CA LEU A 278 23.65 -27.58 -5.08
C LEU A 278 23.59 -26.27 -5.89
N GLN A 279 23.93 -25.14 -5.28
CA GLN A 279 24.00 -23.85 -5.97
C GLN A 279 25.06 -23.87 -7.09
N ASP A 280 26.26 -24.38 -6.78
CA ASP A 280 27.34 -24.57 -7.75
C ASP A 280 26.94 -25.55 -8.87
N TYR A 281 26.03 -26.49 -8.62
CA TYR A 281 25.49 -27.35 -9.67
C TYR A 281 24.66 -26.53 -10.67
N ILE A 282 23.68 -25.77 -10.19
CA ILE A 282 22.80 -24.96 -11.03
C ILE A 282 23.58 -23.91 -11.82
N VAL A 283 24.48 -23.17 -11.17
CA VAL A 283 25.18 -22.01 -11.77
C VAL A 283 26.36 -22.43 -12.65
N HIS A 284 27.02 -23.57 -12.38
CA HIS A 284 28.29 -23.91 -13.05
C HIS A 284 28.39 -25.33 -13.64
N ASN A 285 27.72 -26.34 -13.08
CA ASN A 285 27.98 -27.75 -13.42
C ASN A 285 26.80 -28.52 -14.04
N GLY A 286 25.71 -27.82 -14.35
CA GLY A 286 24.52 -28.43 -14.97
C GLY A 286 24.77 -29.01 -16.37
N THR A 287 23.95 -29.98 -16.75
CA THR A 287 24.08 -30.78 -17.98
C THR A 287 23.07 -30.39 -19.07
N GLU A 288 23.33 -30.69 -20.34
CA GLU A 288 22.37 -30.45 -21.45
C GLU A 288 21.04 -31.22 -21.31
N GLN A 289 20.98 -32.19 -20.39
CA GLN A 289 19.77 -32.95 -20.06
C GLN A 289 18.88 -32.23 -19.04
N ASP A 290 19.40 -31.22 -18.34
CA ASP A 290 18.65 -30.49 -17.32
C ASP A 290 17.64 -29.54 -17.98
N THR A 291 16.44 -29.48 -17.42
CA THR A 291 15.30 -28.72 -17.94
C THR A 291 15.16 -27.32 -17.34
N PHE A 292 15.93 -27.00 -16.29
CA PHE A 292 16.01 -25.68 -15.68
C PHE A 292 17.46 -25.31 -15.31
N ARG A 293 17.70 -24.00 -15.15
CA ARG A 293 19.03 -23.40 -14.94
C ARG A 293 19.03 -22.26 -13.91
N THR A 294 18.11 -22.38 -12.96
CA THR A 294 17.65 -21.32 -12.08
C THR A 294 17.59 -21.81 -10.64
N SER A 295 17.92 -20.93 -9.71
CA SER A 295 17.70 -21.14 -8.28
C SER A 295 17.28 -19.84 -7.61
N GLY A 296 16.67 -19.98 -6.43
CA GLY A 296 16.35 -18.86 -5.56
C GLY A 296 16.53 -19.16 -4.09
N ILE A 297 16.31 -18.12 -3.29
CA ILE A 297 16.60 -18.06 -1.87
C ILE A 297 15.69 -17.01 -1.19
N PHE A 298 15.47 -17.14 0.11
CA PHE A 298 14.90 -16.08 0.93
C PHE A 298 15.93 -15.01 1.33
N TYR A 299 15.64 -13.73 1.06
CA TYR A 299 16.41 -12.59 1.60
C TYR A 299 15.83 -12.17 2.95
N ALA A 300 16.61 -12.37 4.00
CA ALA A 300 16.24 -12.08 5.38
C ALA A 300 16.55 -10.62 5.73
N ALA A 301 15.65 -9.70 5.36
CA ALA A 301 15.79 -8.26 5.65
C ALA A 301 15.80 -7.91 7.16
N GLY A 302 15.28 -8.81 8.01
CA GLY A 302 14.97 -8.60 9.41
C GLY A 302 13.47 -8.43 9.62
N ASP A 303 12.95 -8.99 10.73
CA ASP A 303 11.50 -8.94 11.05
C ASP A 303 11.15 -7.80 12.02
N LEU A 304 12.16 -7.09 12.54
CA LEU A 304 11.99 -5.91 13.36
C LEU A 304 12.31 -4.67 12.53
N VAL A 305 11.33 -3.79 12.39
CA VAL A 305 11.40 -2.53 11.66
C VAL A 305 10.77 -1.42 12.51
N ASP A 306 11.17 -0.17 12.31
CA ASP A 306 10.90 0.96 13.23
C ASP A 306 9.45 1.09 13.72
N PHE A 307 8.45 0.76 12.89
CA PHE A 307 7.05 0.84 13.30
C PHE A 307 6.61 -0.29 14.26
N ILE A 308 7.29 -1.44 14.25
CA ILE A 308 7.10 -2.55 15.22
C ILE A 308 7.79 -2.23 16.55
N THR A 309 8.88 -1.45 16.53
CA THR A 309 9.59 -1.01 17.74
C THR A 309 8.93 0.19 18.43
N SER A 310 7.79 0.67 17.92
CA SER A 310 7.07 1.84 18.42
C SER A 310 6.20 1.61 19.66
N ASP A 311 5.92 2.68 20.41
CA ASP A 311 4.95 2.71 21.53
C ASP A 311 3.48 2.38 21.10
N LEU A 312 3.22 2.12 19.82
CA LEU A 312 1.89 1.83 19.26
C LEU A 312 1.66 0.32 19.05
N THR A 313 2.72 -0.47 19.10
CA THR A 313 2.69 -1.93 18.89
C THR A 313 1.95 -2.60 20.05
N ARG A 314 0.96 -3.45 19.73
CA ARG A 314 0.03 -4.02 20.73
C ARG A 314 0.54 -5.23 21.50
N PHE A 315 1.71 -5.76 21.15
CA PHE A 315 2.29 -6.91 21.85
C PHE A 315 2.94 -6.48 23.17
N ASP A 316 2.69 -7.24 24.24
CA ASP A 316 3.19 -6.92 25.58
C ASP A 316 4.71 -7.19 25.68
N THR A 317 5.51 -6.14 25.47
CA THR A 317 6.96 -6.13 25.60
C THR A 317 7.45 -6.08 27.06
N ALA A 318 6.57 -6.06 28.07
CA ALA A 318 6.99 -5.87 29.47
C ALA A 318 7.96 -6.96 30.00
N ASN A 319 7.99 -8.13 29.35
CA ASN A 319 8.86 -9.26 29.72
C ASN A 319 10.07 -9.47 28.79
N TYR A 320 10.23 -8.70 27.71
CA TYR A 320 11.41 -8.75 26.83
C TYR A 320 11.66 -7.37 26.17
N THR A 321 12.89 -6.87 26.26
CA THR A 321 13.25 -5.58 25.64
C THR A 321 13.59 -5.79 24.17
N ILE A 322 12.91 -5.08 23.27
CA ILE A 322 13.35 -4.95 21.87
C ILE A 322 14.68 -4.18 21.86
N PRO A 323 15.72 -4.62 21.11
CA PRO A 323 16.98 -3.90 21.01
C PRO A 323 16.82 -2.46 20.49
N ASP A 324 17.56 -1.51 21.07
CA ASP A 324 17.64 -0.13 20.56
C ASP A 324 18.24 -0.05 19.14
N ASP A 325 19.03 -1.06 18.76
CA ASP A 325 19.66 -1.22 17.45
C ASP A 325 19.27 -2.58 16.86
N ILE A 326 18.44 -2.55 15.82
CA ILE A 326 17.94 -3.72 15.09
C ILE A 326 18.92 -4.23 14.02
N HIS A 327 20.01 -3.50 13.74
CA HIS A 327 21.04 -3.82 12.73
C HIS A 327 22.46 -3.80 13.32
N THR A 328 22.85 -4.87 14.03
CA THR A 328 24.16 -4.94 14.70
C THR A 328 25.17 -5.77 13.90
N ASN A 329 26.37 -5.22 13.66
CA ASN A 329 27.52 -5.91 13.03
C ASN A 329 27.23 -6.58 11.67
N ASN A 330 26.46 -5.92 10.79
CA ASN A 330 25.99 -6.46 9.50
C ASN A 330 24.98 -7.62 9.61
N SER A 331 24.51 -7.94 10.81
CA SER A 331 23.44 -8.91 11.06
C SER A 331 22.17 -8.18 11.49
N VAL A 332 21.01 -8.84 11.38
CA VAL A 332 19.68 -8.25 11.63
C VAL A 332 18.91 -9.07 12.67
N PHE A 333 18.06 -8.40 13.43
CA PHE A 333 17.15 -9.08 14.36
C PHE A 333 15.94 -9.67 13.63
N VAL A 334 15.65 -10.94 13.94
CA VAL A 334 14.51 -11.70 13.43
C VAL A 334 13.57 -12.13 14.54
N PHE A 335 12.33 -12.38 14.14
CA PHE A 335 11.26 -12.89 14.98
C PHE A 335 11.55 -14.35 15.35
N GLN A 336 11.20 -14.73 16.57
CA GLN A 336 11.21 -16.12 17.00
C GLN A 336 9.89 -16.43 17.70
N GLU A 337 9.17 -17.45 17.24
CA GLU A 337 7.93 -17.84 17.88
C GLU A 337 8.19 -18.34 19.31
N ASN A 338 7.36 -17.86 20.24
CA ASN A 338 7.43 -18.14 21.67
C ASN A 338 8.73 -17.69 22.38
N LYS A 339 9.54 -16.83 21.75
CA LYS A 339 10.85 -16.37 22.28
C LYS A 339 11.09 -14.89 22.00
N ALA A 340 12.04 -14.30 22.72
CA ALA A 340 12.55 -12.96 22.39
C ALA A 340 13.23 -12.95 21.01
N PRO A 341 13.19 -11.83 20.26
CA PRO A 341 13.93 -11.68 19.01
C PRO A 341 15.43 -11.91 19.19
N ALA A 342 16.10 -12.39 18.15
CA ALA A 342 17.54 -12.63 18.16
C ALA A 342 18.19 -12.25 16.82
N LEU A 343 19.49 -11.99 16.83
CA LEU A 343 20.26 -11.75 15.59
C LEU A 343 20.36 -13.04 14.78
N LEU A 344 20.28 -12.95 13.45
CA LEU A 344 20.50 -14.10 12.55
C LEU A 344 21.79 -14.86 12.88
N ASP A 345 22.89 -14.15 13.11
CA ASP A 345 24.21 -14.73 13.45
C ASP A 345 24.19 -15.54 14.76
N SER A 346 23.26 -15.24 15.67
CA SER A 346 23.09 -16.02 16.91
C SER A 346 22.23 -17.28 16.72
N LEU A 347 21.51 -17.38 15.60
CA LEU A 347 20.62 -18.48 15.24
C LEU A 347 21.20 -19.39 14.14
N VAL A 348 22.15 -18.90 13.33
CA VAL A 348 22.64 -19.61 12.14
C VAL A 348 23.36 -20.93 12.44
N GLY A 349 23.99 -21.04 13.61
CA GLY A 349 24.59 -22.29 14.10
C GLY A 349 25.54 -22.94 13.08
N ASN A 350 25.31 -24.22 12.78
CA ASN A 350 26.08 -24.99 11.81
C ASN A 350 25.65 -24.82 10.34
N LYS A 351 24.66 -23.97 10.05
CA LYS A 351 24.22 -23.66 8.69
C LYS A 351 25.22 -22.75 7.96
N SER A 352 26.00 -21.97 8.71
CA SER A 352 27.11 -21.13 8.22
C SER A 352 28.48 -21.70 8.62
N LEU A 353 29.51 -21.42 7.82
CA LEU A 353 30.89 -21.81 8.12
C LEU A 353 31.66 -20.82 9.00
N ASP A 354 31.30 -19.53 8.97
CA ASP A 354 31.97 -18.46 9.71
C ASP A 354 31.12 -17.88 10.85
N GLY A 355 29.86 -18.33 10.97
CA GLY A 355 28.92 -17.88 11.99
C GLY A 355 28.12 -16.63 11.59
N HIS A 356 28.28 -16.14 10.36
CA HIS A 356 27.46 -15.05 9.80
C HIS A 356 26.38 -15.61 8.87
N ASP A 357 25.18 -15.04 8.89
CA ASP A 357 24.11 -15.32 7.93
C ASP A 357 24.05 -14.23 6.86
N TYR A 358 24.60 -14.53 5.69
CA TYR A 358 24.70 -13.58 4.58
C TYR A 358 23.38 -13.37 3.83
N ARG A 359 22.27 -14.02 4.22
CA ARG A 359 20.96 -13.84 3.56
C ARG A 359 20.36 -12.45 3.78
N SER A 360 20.97 -11.61 4.63
CA SER A 360 20.64 -10.18 4.79
C SER A 360 21.48 -9.24 3.89
N ASP A 361 22.47 -9.77 3.15
CA ASP A 361 23.36 -9.01 2.26
C ASP A 361 22.91 -9.15 0.79
N PHE A 362 22.45 -8.04 0.21
CA PHE A 362 22.00 -7.93 -1.18
C PHE A 362 23.11 -8.28 -2.18
N ASP A 363 24.31 -7.70 -2.00
CA ASP A 363 25.43 -7.88 -2.92
C ASP A 363 25.95 -9.32 -2.87
N TRP A 364 25.87 -9.96 -1.69
CA TRP A 364 26.21 -11.37 -1.52
C TRP A 364 25.23 -12.28 -2.27
N ILE A 365 23.91 -12.13 -2.12
CA ILE A 365 22.91 -12.95 -2.84
C ILE A 365 23.10 -12.83 -4.36
N ILE A 366 23.25 -11.61 -4.85
CA ILE A 366 23.49 -11.32 -6.26
C ILE A 366 24.79 -11.96 -6.77
N LYS A 367 25.83 -12.02 -5.93
CA LYS A 367 27.11 -12.66 -6.24
C LYS A 367 27.07 -14.20 -6.19
N GLN A 368 26.17 -14.81 -5.42
CA GLN A 368 25.90 -16.25 -5.48
C GLN A 368 25.17 -16.68 -6.76
N GLY A 369 24.63 -15.71 -7.52
CA GLY A 369 23.98 -15.98 -8.79
C GLY A 369 22.63 -16.66 -8.67
N PHE A 370 21.82 -16.27 -7.68
CA PHE A 370 20.39 -16.61 -7.63
C PHE A 370 19.61 -15.81 -8.67
N GLN A 371 18.69 -16.45 -9.39
CA GLN A 371 17.86 -15.82 -10.43
C GLN A 371 16.54 -15.27 -9.89
N TRP A 372 16.12 -15.68 -8.70
CA TRP A 372 14.93 -15.16 -8.05
C TRP A 372 15.08 -15.12 -6.54
N VAL A 373 14.36 -14.18 -5.92
CA VAL A 373 14.47 -13.90 -4.47
C VAL A 373 13.08 -13.72 -3.89
N ILE A 374 12.81 -14.39 -2.77
CA ILE A 374 11.66 -14.09 -1.91
C ILE A 374 12.12 -13.05 -0.89
N THR A 375 11.36 -11.96 -0.73
CA THR A 375 11.72 -10.88 0.20
C THR A 375 10.50 -10.11 0.68
N ASP A 376 10.62 -9.61 1.91
CA ASP A 376 9.67 -8.67 2.54
C ASP A 376 9.70 -7.26 1.94
N ILE A 377 10.78 -6.91 1.25
CA ILE A 377 11.04 -5.58 0.68
C ILE A 377 11.22 -5.68 -0.85
N ALA A 378 10.33 -6.42 -1.50
CA ALA A 378 10.40 -6.70 -2.94
C ALA A 378 10.26 -5.43 -3.80
N ASP A 379 9.57 -4.41 -3.32
CA ASP A 379 9.48 -3.08 -3.94
C ASP A 379 10.82 -2.32 -3.88
N VAL A 380 11.55 -2.41 -2.76
CA VAL A 380 12.91 -1.86 -2.64
C VAL A 380 13.89 -2.60 -3.56
N TRP A 381 13.80 -3.94 -3.62
CA TRP A 381 14.59 -4.75 -4.55
C TRP A 381 14.29 -4.43 -6.02
N ASP A 382 13.04 -4.14 -6.39
CA ASP A 382 12.67 -3.76 -7.76
C ASP A 382 13.40 -2.47 -8.19
N ALA A 383 13.44 -1.46 -7.31
CA ALA A 383 14.13 -0.20 -7.57
C ALA A 383 15.65 -0.39 -7.72
N GLU A 384 16.29 -1.13 -6.82
CA GLU A 384 17.74 -1.37 -6.84
C GLU A 384 18.15 -2.21 -8.06
N LEU A 385 17.44 -3.30 -8.35
CA LEU A 385 17.71 -4.13 -9.54
C LEU A 385 17.51 -3.35 -10.84
N ARG A 386 16.56 -2.40 -10.92
CA ARG A 386 16.43 -1.49 -12.07
C ARG A 386 17.64 -0.57 -12.21
N ALA A 387 18.13 0.00 -11.11
CA ALA A 387 19.34 0.82 -11.12
C ALA A 387 20.58 0.04 -11.59
N GLN A 388 20.66 -1.26 -11.25
CA GLN A 388 21.72 -2.16 -11.69
C GLN A 388 21.50 -2.79 -13.09
N GLY A 389 20.37 -2.55 -13.75
CA GLY A 389 20.03 -3.14 -15.05
C GLY A 389 19.70 -4.65 -15.01
N LYS A 390 19.35 -5.19 -13.84
CA LYS A 390 19.02 -6.62 -13.59
C LYS A 390 17.51 -6.86 -13.44
N ARG A 391 16.69 -6.00 -14.05
CA ARG A 391 15.23 -5.99 -13.89
C ARG A 391 14.50 -5.76 -15.20
N ASN A 392 14.97 -6.43 -16.27
CA ASN A 392 14.33 -6.38 -17.58
C ASN A 392 13.04 -7.22 -17.59
N THR A 393 11.94 -6.62 -17.12
CA THR A 393 10.62 -7.27 -17.08
C THR A 393 9.98 -7.48 -18.46
N SER A 394 10.65 -7.09 -19.57
CA SER A 394 10.10 -7.27 -20.92
C SER A 394 9.90 -8.74 -21.33
N TYR A 395 10.70 -9.65 -20.78
CA TYR A 395 10.52 -11.10 -20.97
C TYR A 395 9.17 -11.59 -20.46
N LEU A 396 8.61 -10.93 -19.43
CA LEU A 396 7.37 -11.33 -18.76
C LEU A 396 6.11 -10.84 -19.50
N LEU A 397 6.24 -9.80 -20.34
CA LEU A 397 5.09 -9.13 -20.98
C LEU A 397 4.38 -10.02 -22.00
N ASN A 398 3.05 -10.03 -21.98
CA ASN A 398 2.21 -10.58 -23.04
C ASN A 398 2.43 -9.77 -24.33
N GLY A 399 2.92 -10.43 -25.37
CA GLY A 399 3.38 -9.77 -26.59
C GLY A 399 3.73 -10.78 -27.66
N SER A 400 3.27 -10.51 -28.88
CA SER A 400 3.60 -11.30 -30.08
C SER A 400 5.04 -11.03 -30.50
N GLU A 401 5.69 -12.01 -31.14
CA GLU A 401 7.12 -11.90 -31.50
C GLU A 401 7.47 -10.73 -32.45
N ASN A 402 6.48 -10.07 -33.04
CA ASN A 402 6.68 -8.91 -33.92
C ASN A 402 7.11 -7.63 -33.18
N ASP A 403 6.83 -7.49 -31.87
CA ASP A 403 7.19 -6.27 -31.13
C ASP A 403 8.68 -6.22 -30.75
N ARG A 404 9.36 -7.39 -30.73
CA ARG A 404 10.83 -7.50 -30.55
C ARG A 404 11.60 -6.66 -31.57
N ALA A 405 11.06 -6.47 -32.79
CA ALA A 405 11.71 -5.69 -33.85
C ALA A 405 11.73 -4.15 -33.65
N ASN A 406 11.07 -3.65 -32.60
CA ASN A 406 11.08 -2.21 -32.24
C ASN A 406 11.72 -1.91 -30.88
N ALA A 407 11.97 -2.91 -30.03
CA ALA A 407 12.72 -2.72 -28.77
C ALA A 407 14.22 -2.48 -29.03
N ASP A 408 14.81 -3.18 -30.01
CA ASP A 408 16.26 -3.12 -30.33
C ASP A 408 16.71 -1.93 -31.19
N LYS A 409 15.89 -0.87 -31.32
CA LYS A 409 16.32 0.37 -31.99
C LYS A 409 16.80 1.37 -30.95
N PRO A 410 18.08 1.78 -30.96
CA PRO A 410 18.51 2.89 -30.11
C PRO A 410 17.71 4.14 -30.49
N GLN A 411 17.13 4.80 -29.49
CA GLN A 411 16.46 6.09 -29.68
C GLN A 411 17.51 7.15 -30.08
N GLN A 412 17.74 7.31 -31.38
CA GLN A 412 18.52 8.42 -31.91
C GLN A 412 17.77 9.72 -31.66
N GLY A 413 18.12 10.45 -30.59
CA GLY A 413 17.39 11.68 -30.31
C GLY A 413 17.73 12.53 -29.08
N GLN A 414 18.85 12.32 -28.38
CA GLN A 414 19.37 13.33 -27.43
C GLN A 414 20.85 13.10 -27.14
N GLU A 415 21.73 13.98 -27.64
CA GLU A 415 23.13 14.00 -27.22
C GLU A 415 23.25 14.61 -25.81
N PRO A 416 24.12 14.07 -24.93
CA PRO A 416 24.38 14.68 -23.63
C PRO A 416 25.21 15.98 -23.81
N PHE A 417 24.62 17.12 -23.44
CA PHE A 417 25.32 18.40 -23.44
C PHE A 417 26.41 18.46 -22.36
N LEU A 418 27.63 18.07 -22.75
CA LEU A 418 28.87 18.38 -22.04
C LEU A 418 29.13 19.89 -22.06
N HIS A 419 28.95 20.55 -20.91
CA HIS A 419 29.38 21.94 -20.72
C HIS A 419 30.80 22.02 -20.17
N THR A 420 31.77 22.25 -21.07
CA THR A 420 33.06 22.87 -20.71
C THR A 420 32.91 24.40 -20.68
N PRO A 421 33.58 25.11 -19.74
CA PRO A 421 33.38 26.55 -19.54
C PRO A 421 34.25 27.42 -20.47
N GLY A 422 33.70 28.55 -20.94
CA GLY A 422 34.35 29.42 -21.92
C GLY A 422 33.96 30.91 -21.86
N HIS A 423 34.48 31.61 -20.85
CA HIS A 423 35.11 32.94 -20.93
C HIS A 423 34.46 34.16 -21.66
N VAL A 424 34.19 35.21 -20.88
CA VAL A 424 34.68 36.64 -20.98
C VAL A 424 33.59 37.71 -20.84
N SER A 425 33.63 38.47 -19.73
CA SER A 425 33.88 39.94 -19.74
C SER A 425 34.08 40.47 -18.32
N GLU A 426 35.07 41.37 -18.15
CA GLU A 426 35.53 41.94 -16.88
C GLU A 426 34.63 43.07 -16.36
N GLU A 427 34.58 43.31 -15.04
CA GLU A 427 34.96 44.63 -14.48
C GLU A 427 35.18 44.64 -12.94
N THR A 428 36.40 45.01 -12.55
CA THR A 428 36.80 45.61 -11.24
C THR A 428 36.79 44.77 -9.96
N ALA A 429 37.68 45.13 -9.02
CA ALA A 429 38.13 44.31 -7.90
C ALA A 429 38.25 45.08 -6.58
N SER A 430 38.34 44.35 -5.46
CA SER A 430 39.00 44.81 -4.22
C SER A 430 39.47 43.60 -3.39
N ASP A 431 40.68 43.69 -2.85
CA ASP A 431 41.43 42.60 -2.20
C ASP A 431 40.94 42.25 -0.77
N ASP A 432 41.05 40.97 -0.38
CA ASP A 432 41.99 40.51 0.68
C ASP A 432 41.89 38.97 0.93
N PRO A 433 42.95 38.29 1.44
CA PRO A 433 43.03 36.83 1.46
C PRO A 433 42.61 36.17 2.79
N ILE A 434 41.96 35.00 2.72
CA ILE A 434 41.66 34.14 3.89
C ILE A 434 42.51 32.87 3.85
N VAL A 435 43.17 32.60 4.99
CA VAL A 435 44.02 31.43 5.25
C VAL A 435 43.18 30.25 5.75
N ALA A 436 43.45 29.05 5.26
CA ALA A 436 42.81 27.81 5.73
C ALA A 436 43.45 27.30 7.05
N PRO A 437 42.65 26.96 8.09
CA PRO A 437 43.15 26.28 9.28
C PRO A 437 43.01 24.76 9.18
N THR A 438 44.13 24.05 9.29
CA THR A 438 44.16 22.59 9.51
C THR A 438 43.91 22.26 10.98
N GLY A 439 42.98 21.36 11.30
CA GLY A 439 42.77 20.87 12.67
C GLY A 439 42.37 19.39 12.69
N LYS A 440 43.16 18.55 13.36
CA LYS A 440 42.83 17.14 13.61
C LYS A 440 41.97 17.03 14.87
N PHE A 441 40.91 16.23 14.83
CA PHE A 441 40.15 15.85 16.02
C PHE A 441 40.70 14.55 16.63
N ASN A 442 40.62 14.43 17.96
CA ASN A 442 41.11 13.28 18.73
C ASN A 442 39.99 12.80 19.68
N PRO A 443 39.54 11.53 19.59
CA PRO A 443 38.39 11.06 20.36
C PRO A 443 38.81 10.51 21.74
N ALA A 444 38.80 11.37 22.75
CA ALA A 444 38.85 10.97 24.16
C ALA A 444 38.19 12.04 25.05
N GLU A 445 37.66 11.60 26.19
CA GLU A 445 37.13 12.41 27.31
C GLU A 445 35.76 13.09 27.11
N LEU A 446 34.70 12.33 27.41
CA LEU A 446 33.46 12.70 28.13
C LEU A 446 32.65 11.39 28.31
N GLY A 447 32.33 10.84 29.49
CA GLY A 447 32.61 11.23 30.87
C GLY A 447 31.59 10.61 31.85
N ARG A 448 31.62 9.29 32.12
CA ARG A 448 30.77 8.62 33.14
C ARG A 448 31.18 9.02 34.56
N PRO A 449 30.24 9.20 35.52
CA PRO A 449 29.94 8.17 36.55
C PRO A 449 28.46 8.19 37.08
N GLN A 450 27.93 7.32 37.96
CA GLN A 450 28.14 5.92 38.40
C GLN A 450 26.95 5.50 39.31
N VAL A 451 26.41 4.27 39.20
CA VAL A 451 25.71 3.55 40.30
C VAL A 451 26.13 2.07 40.27
N ALA A 452 26.19 1.41 41.43
CA ALA A 452 27.02 0.24 41.69
C ALA A 452 26.28 -1.12 41.69
N SER A 453 27.08 -2.18 41.56
CA SER A 453 26.75 -3.60 41.70
C SER A 453 26.46 -4.03 43.15
N VAL A 454 25.62 -5.07 43.35
CA VAL A 454 25.93 -6.22 44.23
C VAL A 454 25.10 -7.47 43.85
N PHE A 455 25.75 -8.54 43.39
CA PHE A 455 25.72 -9.92 43.93
C PHE A 455 26.07 -10.99 42.87
N GLU A 456 26.72 -12.05 43.34
CA GLU A 456 27.44 -13.05 42.55
C GLU A 456 26.77 -14.43 42.58
N ASN A 457 27.24 -15.33 41.71
CA ASN A 457 27.30 -16.78 41.88
C ASN A 457 25.98 -17.58 41.95
N VAL A 458 25.59 -18.17 40.81
CA VAL A 458 25.28 -19.61 40.75
C VAL A 458 26.04 -20.21 39.56
N VAL A 459 26.65 -21.38 39.76
CA VAL A 459 27.44 -22.11 38.75
C VAL A 459 26.61 -23.23 38.12
N ALA A 460 26.72 -23.34 36.80
CA ALA A 460 26.43 -24.46 35.89
C ALA A 460 25.63 -25.69 36.38
N THR A 461 24.62 -26.04 35.58
CA THR A 461 24.47 -27.41 35.04
C THR A 461 24.11 -27.33 33.57
N ASP A 462 24.79 -28.11 32.74
CA ASP A 462 24.44 -28.28 31.32
C ASP A 462 23.06 -28.93 31.16
N ASP A 463 22.30 -28.47 30.17
CA ASP A 463 21.45 -29.31 29.30
C ASP A 463 20.93 -28.42 28.16
N ILE A 464 21.72 -28.34 27.08
CA ILE A 464 21.32 -27.68 25.83
C ILE A 464 20.52 -28.72 25.02
N GLN A 465 19.22 -28.50 24.87
CA GLN A 465 18.45 -29.10 23.79
C GLN A 465 18.03 -28.03 22.80
N ASP A 466 18.60 -28.20 21.62
CA ASP A 466 18.42 -27.42 20.41
C ASP A 466 17.53 -28.22 19.43
N PHE A 467 17.22 -27.66 18.26
CA PHE A 467 16.55 -28.28 17.09
C PHE A 467 15.02 -28.45 17.08
N GLY A 468 14.46 -28.05 15.93
CA GLY A 468 13.88 -29.00 14.96
C GLY A 468 12.50 -29.59 15.25
N TRP A 469 11.47 -29.11 14.54
CA TRP A 469 10.17 -29.80 14.48
C TRP A 469 10.21 -30.99 13.52
N THR A 470 10.75 -32.12 14.01
CA THR A 470 10.44 -33.46 13.52
C THR A 470 9.48 -34.13 14.50
N ALA A 471 8.21 -34.25 14.13
CA ALA A 471 7.22 -34.94 14.96
C ALA A 471 7.35 -36.47 14.82
N GLU A 472 8.22 -37.09 15.62
CA GLU A 472 8.25 -38.56 15.72
C GLU A 472 7.04 -39.08 16.51
N LEU A 473 6.09 -39.69 15.79
CA LEU A 473 5.04 -40.53 16.35
C LEU A 473 5.64 -41.87 16.81
N ASN A 474 5.45 -42.23 18.08
CA ASN A 474 5.79 -43.57 18.55
C ASN A 474 4.77 -44.62 18.08
N ASP A 475 5.27 -45.65 17.40
CA ASP A 475 4.49 -46.77 16.88
C ASP A 475 3.74 -47.57 17.96
N ASN A 476 2.46 -47.88 17.69
CA ASN A 476 1.87 -49.23 17.62
C ASN A 476 0.38 -49.27 18.03
N THR A 477 -0.53 -49.36 17.05
CA THR A 477 -1.72 -50.25 17.16
C THR A 477 -2.39 -50.43 15.79
N PRO A 478 -2.56 -51.66 15.28
CA PRO A 478 -3.19 -51.88 13.98
C PRO A 478 -4.72 -51.88 14.10
N TRP A 479 -5.38 -50.85 13.56
CA TRP A 479 -6.83 -50.84 13.37
C TRP A 479 -7.21 -51.15 11.93
N THR A 480 -7.44 -52.44 11.68
CA THR A 480 -8.23 -52.91 10.53
C THR A 480 -9.72 -52.73 10.87
N GLY A 481 -10.53 -52.18 9.95
CA GLY A 481 -11.98 -52.09 10.19
C GLY A 481 -12.75 -51.09 9.32
N ASP A 482 -13.12 -51.53 8.11
CA ASP A 482 -14.35 -51.20 7.38
C ASP A 482 -15.18 -49.97 7.82
N ALA A 483 -14.90 -48.81 7.20
CA ALA A 483 -15.82 -47.66 7.17
C ALA A 483 -16.07 -47.08 5.76
N PHE A 484 -15.32 -47.51 4.74
CA PHE A 484 -15.47 -47.07 3.35
C PHE A 484 -16.57 -47.83 2.60
N SER A 485 -17.83 -47.67 3.00
CA SER A 485 -18.97 -48.21 2.24
C SER A 485 -20.31 -47.49 2.47
N ASN A 486 -20.35 -46.15 2.38
CA ASN A 486 -21.64 -45.43 2.25
C ASN A 486 -21.61 -44.03 1.58
N TYR A 487 -20.55 -43.66 0.87
CA TYR A 487 -20.52 -42.42 0.07
C TYR A 487 -20.98 -42.63 -1.38
N THR A 488 -22.27 -42.95 -1.55
CA THR A 488 -22.99 -42.74 -2.81
C THR A 488 -24.30 -42.03 -2.52
N ASN A 489 -24.27 -40.69 -2.49
CA ASN A 489 -25.36 -39.72 -2.73
C ASN A 489 -25.02 -38.36 -2.08
N ILE A 490 -24.23 -37.53 -2.76
CA ILE A 490 -24.18 -36.09 -2.47
C ILE A 490 -25.14 -35.40 -3.46
N PRO A 491 -26.20 -34.70 -3.00
CA PRO A 491 -27.06 -33.92 -3.89
C PRO A 491 -26.30 -32.71 -4.43
N SER A 492 -26.31 -32.51 -5.75
CA SER A 492 -25.70 -31.36 -6.41
C SER A 492 -26.51 -30.08 -6.20
N ALA A 493 -26.29 -29.38 -5.08
CA ALA A 493 -26.72 -28.00 -4.88
C ALA A 493 -25.92 -27.33 -3.74
N ALA A 494 -24.92 -26.52 -4.09
CA ALA A 494 -24.36 -25.57 -3.14
C ALA A 494 -25.44 -24.52 -2.77
N PRO A 495 -25.64 -24.17 -1.49
CA PRO A 495 -26.49 -23.06 -1.13
C PRO A 495 -25.80 -21.75 -1.53
N ASN A 496 -26.45 -20.93 -2.36
CA ASN A 496 -26.01 -19.55 -2.62
C ASN A 496 -26.06 -18.74 -1.31
N ILE A 497 -24.94 -18.65 -0.60
CA ILE A 497 -24.77 -17.72 0.53
C ILE A 497 -24.50 -16.34 -0.05
N ASN A 498 -25.59 -15.63 -0.34
CA ASN A 498 -25.55 -14.24 -0.79
C ASN A 498 -25.25 -13.34 0.42
N ILE A 499 -23.96 -13.19 0.78
CA ILE A 499 -23.50 -12.27 1.83
C ILE A 499 -23.83 -10.85 1.36
N ASN A 500 -24.66 -10.14 2.13
CA ASN A 500 -25.06 -8.79 1.76
C ASN A 500 -23.85 -7.83 1.85
N PRO A 501 -23.42 -7.18 0.74
CA PRO A 501 -22.30 -6.24 0.76
C PRO A 501 -22.51 -5.02 1.70
N ASP A 502 -23.75 -4.72 2.10
CA ASP A 502 -24.01 -3.72 3.13
C ASP A 502 -23.31 -4.06 4.47
N LEU A 503 -23.23 -5.35 4.83
CA LEU A 503 -22.89 -5.79 6.20
C LEU A 503 -21.38 -5.70 6.50
N VAL A 504 -20.53 -6.04 5.53
CA VAL A 504 -19.07 -5.79 5.58
C VAL A 504 -18.78 -4.29 5.72
N THR A 505 -19.64 -3.46 5.15
CA THR A 505 -19.39 -2.03 5.02
C THR A 505 -19.95 -1.21 6.19
N ASP A 506 -21.05 -1.65 6.81
CA ASP A 506 -21.50 -1.15 8.12
C ASP A 506 -20.37 -1.33 9.17
N LEU A 507 -19.68 -2.49 9.16
CA LEU A 507 -18.55 -2.77 10.06
C LEU A 507 -17.37 -1.79 9.89
N ILE A 508 -16.96 -1.50 8.65
CA ILE A 508 -15.88 -0.53 8.39
C ILE A 508 -16.32 0.90 8.77
N ALA A 509 -17.60 1.25 8.60
CA ALA A 509 -18.12 2.56 9.03
C ALA A 509 -18.11 2.72 10.57
N ASP A 510 -18.27 1.63 11.32
CA ASP A 510 -18.13 1.60 12.77
C ASP A 510 -16.65 1.61 13.22
N ILE A 511 -15.75 0.94 12.50
CA ILE A 511 -14.29 1.04 12.72
C ILE A 511 -13.80 2.47 12.47
N ASN A 512 -14.27 3.12 11.41
CA ASN A 512 -13.96 4.53 11.17
C ASN A 512 -14.56 5.45 12.25
N THR A 513 -15.73 5.10 12.80
CA THR A 513 -16.31 5.78 13.97
C THR A 513 -15.42 5.61 15.23
N GLU A 514 -14.68 4.51 15.39
CA GLU A 514 -13.70 4.27 16.45
C GLU A 514 -12.38 5.03 16.21
N ILE A 515 -11.81 4.93 15.00
CA ILE A 515 -10.60 5.63 14.57
C ILE A 515 -10.75 7.15 14.77
N SER A 516 -11.91 7.72 14.41
CA SER A 516 -12.21 9.13 14.65
C SER A 516 -12.16 9.54 16.12
N ARG A 517 -12.70 8.70 17.03
CA ARG A 517 -12.66 8.98 18.47
C ARG A 517 -11.23 9.02 18.99
N ARG A 518 -10.34 8.16 18.47
CA ARG A 518 -8.89 8.20 18.79
C ARG A 518 -8.20 9.45 18.22
N ALA A 519 -8.65 9.91 17.04
CA ALA A 519 -8.20 11.16 16.43
C ALA A 519 -8.88 12.44 16.99
N ASN A 520 -9.60 12.38 18.11
CA ASN A 520 -10.38 13.49 18.70
C ASN A 520 -11.45 14.12 17.78
N PHE A 521 -11.83 13.46 16.68
CA PHE A 521 -13.00 13.83 15.88
C PHE A 521 -14.23 13.09 16.40
N GLU A 522 -15.17 13.81 16.99
CA GLU A 522 -16.41 13.25 17.54
C GLU A 522 -17.43 12.93 16.43
N PRO A 523 -17.69 11.64 16.09
CA PRO A 523 -18.66 11.29 15.03
C PRO A 523 -20.09 11.67 15.43
N SER A 524 -20.31 11.89 16.73
CA SER A 524 -21.52 12.47 17.31
C SER A 524 -21.85 13.87 16.75
N MET A 525 -20.92 14.56 16.08
CA MET A 525 -21.14 15.83 15.38
C MET A 525 -21.88 15.71 14.04
N LEU A 526 -21.88 14.54 13.38
CA LEU A 526 -22.53 14.34 12.07
C LEU A 526 -24.07 14.25 12.17
N VAL A 527 -24.80 14.74 11.17
CA VAL A 527 -26.26 14.61 11.07
C VAL A 527 -26.70 13.13 11.04
N ASP A 528 -28.01 12.89 11.16
CA ASP A 528 -28.60 11.58 10.90
C ASP A 528 -28.16 11.01 9.54
N ASN A 529 -27.78 9.72 9.51
CA ASN A 529 -27.26 9.04 8.32
C ASN A 529 -28.22 9.11 7.09
N SER A 530 -29.52 9.30 7.29
CA SER A 530 -30.50 9.47 6.19
C SER A 530 -30.48 10.85 5.53
N LEU A 531 -29.80 11.82 6.14
CA LEU A 531 -29.68 13.20 5.66
C LEU A 531 -28.29 13.55 5.12
N LEU A 532 -27.25 12.76 5.42
CA LEU A 532 -25.86 13.06 5.02
C LEU A 532 -25.75 13.42 3.53
N LEU A 533 -24.96 14.45 3.22
CA LEU A 533 -24.76 15.05 1.88
C LEU A 533 -26.01 15.54 1.15
N ARG A 534 -27.22 15.44 1.72
CA ARG A 534 -28.43 15.99 1.07
C ARG A 534 -28.45 17.52 1.18
N PRO A 535 -28.92 18.26 0.15
CA PRO A 535 -29.07 19.71 0.22
C PRO A 535 -29.98 20.13 1.38
N ARG A 536 -29.59 21.18 2.12
CA ARG A 536 -30.44 21.74 3.17
C ARG A 536 -31.68 22.42 2.57
N LYS A 537 -32.72 22.60 3.40
CA LYS A 537 -33.90 23.42 3.08
C LYS A 537 -33.64 24.87 3.49
N TRP A 538 -34.25 25.81 2.77
CA TRP A 538 -33.98 27.24 2.90
C TRP A 538 -35.25 28.02 3.24
N ARG A 539 -35.09 29.08 4.03
CA ARG A 539 -36.19 29.96 4.45
C ARG A 539 -36.61 30.96 3.37
N SER A 540 -35.69 31.37 2.51
CA SER A 540 -35.92 32.35 1.44
C SER A 540 -35.73 31.76 0.04
N ILE A 541 -36.40 32.35 -0.94
CA ILE A 541 -36.19 32.04 -2.37
C ILE A 541 -34.75 32.37 -2.78
N GLU A 542 -34.20 33.47 -2.26
CA GLU A 542 -32.82 33.91 -2.48
C GLU A 542 -31.81 32.83 -2.06
N SER A 543 -31.83 32.38 -0.80
CA SER A 543 -30.96 31.29 -0.33
C SER A 543 -31.19 29.99 -1.11
N SER A 544 -32.42 29.72 -1.56
CA SER A 544 -32.70 28.58 -2.44
C SER A 544 -32.15 28.73 -3.87
N MET A 545 -31.96 29.94 -4.39
CA MET A 545 -31.29 30.17 -5.67
C MET A 545 -29.77 30.14 -5.51
N THR A 546 -29.25 30.82 -4.49
CA THR A 546 -27.82 30.82 -4.12
C THR A 546 -27.29 29.40 -3.92
N SER A 547 -28.00 28.54 -3.18
CA SER A 547 -27.59 27.14 -3.00
C SER A 547 -27.55 26.32 -4.29
N ARG A 548 -28.41 26.61 -5.28
CA ARG A 548 -28.37 25.96 -6.59
C ARG A 548 -27.19 26.43 -7.44
N MET A 549 -26.87 27.72 -7.39
CA MET A 549 -25.69 28.29 -8.04
C MET A 549 -24.42 27.66 -7.45
N MET A 550 -24.25 27.72 -6.13
CA MET A 550 -23.14 27.09 -5.42
C MET A 550 -22.99 25.60 -5.74
N ARG A 551 -24.09 24.83 -5.78
CA ARG A 551 -24.03 23.41 -6.17
C ARG A 551 -23.57 23.24 -7.62
N GLY A 552 -24.03 24.07 -8.54
CA GLY A 552 -23.58 24.05 -9.94
C GLY A 552 -22.07 24.23 -10.06
N ASP A 553 -21.52 25.25 -9.38
CA ASP A 553 -20.09 25.55 -9.37
C ASP A 553 -19.27 24.42 -8.72
N ILE A 554 -19.73 23.87 -7.60
CA ILE A 554 -19.04 22.79 -6.87
C ILE A 554 -18.89 21.52 -7.69
N LEU A 555 -19.90 21.19 -8.50
CA LEU A 555 -19.92 19.94 -9.27
C LEU A 555 -18.96 19.92 -10.46
N THR A 556 -18.41 21.07 -10.87
CA THR A 556 -17.37 21.10 -11.93
C THR A 556 -15.97 20.79 -11.38
N TYR A 557 -15.76 20.79 -10.06
CA TYR A 557 -14.43 20.66 -9.47
C TYR A 557 -13.74 19.29 -9.72
N PRO A 558 -14.43 18.13 -9.71
CA PRO A 558 -13.79 16.88 -10.11
C PRO A 558 -13.28 16.94 -11.56
N GLU A 559 -14.08 17.50 -12.48
CA GLU A 559 -13.67 17.68 -13.87
C GLU A 559 -12.46 18.62 -14.00
N MET A 560 -12.41 19.72 -13.24
CA MET A 560 -11.27 20.64 -13.22
C MET A 560 -9.94 20.01 -12.77
N LEU A 561 -9.95 18.90 -12.02
CA LEU A 561 -8.71 18.19 -11.69
C LEU A 561 -8.09 17.50 -12.92
N ILE A 562 -8.93 17.04 -13.86
CA ILE A 562 -8.50 16.19 -14.99
C ILE A 562 -8.50 16.93 -16.34
N ASN A 563 -9.29 17.99 -16.48
CA ASN A 563 -9.48 18.74 -17.71
C ASN A 563 -8.85 20.14 -17.63
N GLY A 564 -7.54 20.21 -17.92
CA GLY A 564 -6.84 21.48 -18.16
C GLY A 564 -5.82 21.87 -17.08
N LEU A 565 -5.41 23.15 -17.12
CA LEU A 565 -4.45 23.75 -16.17
C LEU A 565 -5.13 24.47 -15.00
N ASN A 566 -6.45 24.65 -15.06
CA ASN A 566 -7.22 25.37 -14.05
C ASN A 566 -7.76 24.38 -13.01
N LEU A 567 -6.94 24.05 -12.01
CA LEU A 567 -7.32 23.16 -10.91
C LEU A 567 -8.44 23.76 -10.03
N PRO A 568 -9.17 22.93 -9.26
CA PRO A 568 -10.14 23.39 -8.27
C PRO A 568 -9.58 24.49 -7.36
N PRO A 569 -10.37 25.50 -6.94
CA PRO A 569 -9.84 26.72 -6.33
C PRO A 569 -9.29 26.54 -4.89
N PHE A 570 -9.19 25.30 -4.42
CA PHE A 570 -8.54 24.88 -3.18
C PHE A 570 -7.30 23.99 -3.40
N ILE A 571 -6.88 23.77 -4.65
CA ILE A 571 -5.70 22.99 -5.05
C ILE A 571 -4.75 23.91 -5.82
N SER A 572 -3.46 23.90 -5.47
CA SER A 572 -2.39 24.52 -6.25
C SER A 572 -1.51 23.43 -6.85
N PRO A 573 -1.07 23.54 -8.11
CA PRO A 573 -0.05 22.65 -8.65
C PRO A 573 1.32 22.99 -8.02
N PRO A 574 2.18 22.01 -7.71
CA PRO A 574 3.56 22.27 -7.25
C PRO A 574 4.35 23.16 -8.21
N CYS A 575 4.15 23.04 -9.53
CA CYS A 575 4.78 23.90 -10.51
C CYS A 575 4.34 25.37 -10.49
N CYS A 576 3.32 25.73 -9.70
CA CYS A 576 2.72 27.07 -9.63
C CYS A 576 2.21 27.64 -10.97
N GLY A 577 2.06 26.80 -12.00
CA GLY A 577 1.75 27.20 -13.38
C GLY A 577 2.96 27.55 -14.25
N ASP A 578 4.18 27.49 -13.71
CA ASP A 578 5.42 27.95 -14.36
C ASP A 578 6.14 26.83 -15.15
N GLU A 579 5.74 25.56 -14.99
CA GLU A 579 6.39 24.42 -15.63
C GLU A 579 5.94 24.19 -17.08
N ARG A 580 6.93 24.21 -17.98
CA ARG A 580 6.74 24.07 -19.42
C ARG A 580 6.09 22.75 -19.84
N GLN A 581 6.42 21.63 -19.19
CA GLN A 581 5.85 20.31 -19.51
C GLN A 581 4.34 20.24 -19.20
N CYS A 582 3.92 20.80 -18.07
CA CYS A 582 2.50 20.94 -17.75
C CYS A 582 1.80 21.85 -18.78
N GLN A 583 2.39 22.99 -19.14
CA GLN A 583 1.83 23.89 -20.15
C GLN A 583 1.70 23.23 -21.55
N GLU A 584 2.71 22.49 -21.99
CA GLU A 584 2.73 21.82 -23.32
C GLU A 584 1.78 20.62 -23.39
N SER A 585 1.62 19.87 -22.28
CA SER A 585 0.65 18.75 -22.19
C SER A 585 -0.78 19.21 -21.87
N GLY A 586 -0.99 20.48 -21.53
CA GLY A 586 -2.30 21.05 -21.18
C GLY A 586 -2.89 20.53 -19.87
N SER A 587 -2.11 19.80 -19.05
CA SER A 587 -2.56 19.19 -17.79
C SER A 587 -1.40 19.14 -16.78
N HIS A 588 -1.69 19.13 -15.49
CA HIS A 588 -0.64 19.09 -14.46
C HIS A 588 -0.11 17.66 -14.25
N GLN A 589 1.08 17.40 -14.77
CA GLN A 589 1.83 16.15 -14.54
C GLN A 589 2.55 16.15 -13.18
N CYS A 590 2.78 17.32 -12.58
CA CYS A 590 3.45 17.49 -11.29
C CYS A 590 2.54 17.32 -10.05
N LEU A 591 1.37 16.67 -10.18
CA LEU A 591 0.47 16.48 -9.03
C LEU A 591 1.03 15.44 -8.04
N PRO A 592 0.90 15.65 -6.71
CA PRO A 592 1.23 14.63 -5.71
C PRO A 592 0.41 13.35 -5.85
N GLN A 593 0.96 12.21 -5.43
CA GLN A 593 0.36 10.87 -5.59
C GLN A 593 -1.13 10.79 -5.22
N PRO A 594 -1.63 11.36 -4.09
CA PRO A 594 -3.05 11.27 -3.74
C PRO A 594 -3.97 11.95 -4.77
N LEU A 595 -3.51 13.04 -5.39
CA LEU A 595 -4.25 13.74 -6.44
C LEU A 595 -4.11 13.05 -7.80
N VAL A 596 -3.00 12.35 -8.07
CA VAL A 596 -2.85 11.49 -9.26
C VAL A 596 -3.82 10.31 -9.20
N ALA A 597 -3.91 9.62 -8.06
CA ALA A 597 -4.88 8.55 -7.83
C ALA A 597 -6.33 9.07 -7.97
N CYS A 598 -6.62 10.22 -7.35
CA CYS A 598 -7.92 10.89 -7.47
C CYS A 598 -8.27 11.24 -8.93
N ALA A 599 -7.31 11.76 -9.70
CA ALA A 599 -7.48 12.07 -11.12
C ALA A 599 -7.80 10.81 -11.94
N SER A 600 -7.13 9.68 -11.70
CA SER A 600 -7.41 8.42 -12.37
C SER A 600 -8.81 7.89 -12.02
N ILE A 601 -9.21 7.96 -10.76
CA ILE A 601 -10.56 7.57 -10.31
C ILE A 601 -11.64 8.49 -10.91
N ILE A 602 -11.40 9.80 -11.04
CA ILE A 602 -12.35 10.73 -11.68
C ILE A 602 -12.46 10.49 -13.20
N ARG A 603 -11.38 10.11 -13.89
CA ARG A 603 -11.46 9.68 -15.30
C ARG A 603 -12.30 8.41 -15.44
N MET A 604 -12.12 7.44 -14.54
CA MET A 604 -12.96 6.25 -14.48
C MET A 604 -14.43 6.60 -14.16
N TRP A 605 -14.68 7.59 -13.30
CA TRP A 605 -16.02 8.12 -13.03
C TRP A 605 -16.67 8.79 -14.25
N GLN A 606 -15.92 9.49 -15.10
CA GLN A 606 -16.46 10.02 -16.37
C GLN A 606 -16.87 8.90 -17.34
N ALA A 607 -16.20 7.74 -17.28
CA ALA A 607 -16.56 6.52 -18.00
C ALA A 607 -17.55 5.62 -17.23
N ASN A 608 -18.34 6.18 -16.29
CA ASN A 608 -19.32 5.37 -15.57
C ASN A 608 -20.46 4.86 -16.48
N SER A 609 -20.93 3.68 -16.13
CA SER A 609 -22.04 2.95 -16.74
C SER A 609 -22.76 2.19 -15.62
N PRO A 610 -24.01 1.72 -15.82
CA PRO A 610 -24.69 0.91 -14.81
C PRO A 610 -23.88 -0.31 -14.34
N ASP A 611 -23.06 -0.89 -15.23
CA ASP A 611 -22.36 -2.15 -15.01
C ASP A 611 -21.04 -1.99 -14.21
N ASN A 612 -20.32 -0.87 -14.37
CA ASN A 612 -19.06 -0.61 -13.64
C ASN A 612 -19.25 0.26 -12.37
N LYS A 613 -20.44 0.79 -12.14
CA LYS A 613 -20.73 1.77 -11.06
C LYS A 613 -20.40 1.28 -9.65
N ALA A 614 -20.76 0.03 -9.33
CA ALA A 614 -20.47 -0.57 -8.02
C ALA A 614 -18.96 -0.74 -7.79
N PHE A 615 -18.22 -1.09 -8.85
CA PHE A 615 -16.76 -1.16 -8.82
C PHE A 615 -16.15 0.21 -8.56
N ILE A 616 -16.59 1.26 -9.28
CA ILE A 616 -16.08 2.63 -9.08
C ILE A 616 -16.29 3.12 -7.63
N TRP A 617 -17.45 2.86 -7.04
CA TRP A 617 -17.69 3.18 -5.63
C TRP A 617 -16.77 2.40 -4.69
N LYS A 618 -16.54 1.10 -4.94
CA LYS A 618 -15.58 0.30 -4.18
C LYS A 618 -14.15 0.85 -4.30
N THR A 619 -13.72 1.28 -5.49
CA THR A 619 -12.40 1.89 -5.70
C THR A 619 -12.24 3.22 -4.97
N ILE A 620 -13.23 4.13 -5.07
CA ILE A 620 -13.24 5.39 -4.31
C ILE A 620 -13.13 5.10 -2.80
N TYR A 621 -13.85 4.09 -2.34
CA TYR A 621 -13.88 3.71 -0.94
C TYR A 621 -12.57 3.12 -0.43
N MET A 622 -11.92 2.23 -1.21
CA MET A 622 -10.64 1.63 -0.88
C MET A 622 -9.52 2.69 -0.84
N GLU A 623 -9.44 3.55 -1.85
CA GLU A 623 -8.45 4.64 -1.86
C GLU A 623 -8.70 5.62 -0.70
N GLN A 624 -9.96 5.90 -0.36
CA GLN A 624 -10.31 6.66 0.85
C GLN A 624 -9.80 5.98 2.14
N GLN A 625 -9.92 4.65 2.29
CA GLN A 625 -9.42 3.94 3.48
C GLN A 625 -7.90 4.02 3.58
N LYS A 626 -7.20 3.79 2.47
CA LYS A 626 -5.74 3.94 2.36
C LYS A 626 -5.29 5.35 2.76
N LEU A 627 -5.88 6.40 2.18
CA LEU A 627 -5.56 7.79 2.52
C LEU A 627 -5.83 8.11 4.01
N LEU A 628 -6.90 7.55 4.61
CA LEU A 628 -7.15 7.70 6.04
C LEU A 628 -6.03 7.04 6.86
N HIS A 629 -5.69 5.79 6.55
CA HIS A 629 -4.69 5.01 7.27
C HIS A 629 -3.30 5.65 7.22
N GLU A 630 -2.82 6.01 6.02
CA GLU A 630 -1.53 6.69 5.83
C GLU A 630 -1.43 8.01 6.60
N SER A 631 -2.54 8.77 6.66
CA SER A 631 -2.62 10.07 7.35
C SER A 631 -2.59 9.98 8.88
N LEU A 632 -2.78 8.78 9.45
CA LEU A 632 -2.92 8.56 10.89
C LEU A 632 -1.69 7.89 11.53
N ILE A 633 -0.68 7.50 10.74
CA ILE A 633 0.60 6.98 11.25
C ILE A 633 1.33 8.10 12.00
N PRO A 634 1.60 7.97 13.31
CA PRO A 634 2.16 9.06 14.11
C PRO A 634 3.57 9.49 13.71
N VAL A 635 3.83 10.78 13.95
CA VAL A 635 5.04 11.52 13.54
C VAL A 635 6.40 10.96 14.04
N PRO A 636 6.54 10.23 15.17
CA PRO A 636 7.86 9.75 15.61
C PRO A 636 8.52 8.68 14.72
N LEU A 637 7.74 8.02 13.84
CA LEU A 637 8.15 6.80 13.12
C LEU A 637 8.46 7.03 11.64
N LYS A 638 8.76 8.28 11.27
CA LYS A 638 9.08 8.64 9.90
C LYS A 638 10.46 9.27 9.87
N HIS A 639 11.46 8.46 9.50
CA HIS A 639 12.69 8.96 8.92
C HIS A 639 12.31 9.76 7.68
N GLU A 640 12.32 11.09 7.86
CA GLU A 640 11.75 12.10 6.97
C GLU A 640 10.22 12.00 6.80
N SER A 641 9.56 13.12 7.10
CA SER A 641 8.11 13.29 7.26
C SER A 641 7.23 12.68 6.17
N TYR A 642 6.01 12.26 6.55
CA TYR A 642 4.89 12.35 5.61
C TYR A 642 4.74 13.83 5.24
N GLU A 643 5.17 14.20 4.04
CA GLU A 643 5.25 15.60 3.64
C GLU A 643 3.91 16.30 3.87
N LYS A 644 3.96 17.51 4.41
CA LYS A 644 2.80 18.36 4.70
C LYS A 644 1.92 18.52 3.45
N GLU A 645 2.58 18.60 2.31
CA GLU A 645 2.09 18.61 0.94
C GLU A 645 1.26 17.36 0.60
N THR A 646 1.72 16.17 0.97
CA THR A 646 1.03 14.89 0.75
C THR A 646 -0.22 14.78 1.63
N LEU A 647 -0.16 15.22 2.89
CA LEU A 647 -1.36 15.27 3.75
C LEU A 647 -2.41 16.27 3.21
N ILE A 648 -1.97 17.42 2.71
CA ILE A 648 -2.85 18.40 2.05
C ILE A 648 -3.49 17.78 0.80
N ALA A 649 -2.69 17.11 -0.06
CA ALA A 649 -3.16 16.43 -1.27
C ALA A 649 -4.18 15.32 -0.96
N ALA A 650 -3.94 14.54 0.11
CA ALA A 650 -4.84 13.49 0.57
C ALA A 650 -6.20 14.06 1.06
N VAL A 651 -6.19 15.15 1.82
CA VAL A 651 -7.42 15.86 2.23
C VAL A 651 -8.17 16.42 1.02
N GLN A 652 -7.45 17.00 0.05
CA GLN A 652 -8.03 17.53 -1.19
C GLN A 652 -8.68 16.41 -2.03
N ALA A 653 -8.03 15.24 -2.16
CA ALA A 653 -8.57 14.07 -2.84
C ALA A 653 -9.85 13.55 -2.15
N ALA A 654 -9.85 13.40 -0.83
CA ALA A 654 -11.01 12.94 -0.07
C ALA A 654 -12.21 13.92 -0.16
N VAL A 655 -11.94 15.22 -0.25
CA VAL A 655 -12.94 16.24 -0.54
C VAL A 655 -13.51 16.13 -1.95
N LEU A 656 -12.68 15.86 -2.97
CA LEU A 656 -13.16 15.62 -4.34
C LEU A 656 -14.03 14.34 -4.43
N TYR A 657 -13.65 13.26 -3.75
CA TYR A 657 -14.50 12.06 -3.62
C TYR A 657 -15.86 12.40 -2.98
N THR A 658 -15.87 13.28 -1.97
CA THR A 658 -17.11 13.77 -1.36
C THR A 658 -18.00 14.53 -2.35
N ILE A 659 -17.42 15.27 -3.30
CA ILE A 659 -18.19 15.96 -4.35
C ILE A 659 -18.86 14.97 -5.30
N LEU A 660 -18.15 13.91 -5.73
CA LEU A 660 -18.71 12.85 -6.59
C LEU A 660 -19.98 12.22 -5.99
N HIS A 661 -20.04 12.10 -4.65
CA HIS A 661 -21.18 11.53 -3.95
C HIS A 661 -22.42 12.45 -3.91
N ILE A 662 -22.31 13.77 -4.16
CA ILE A 662 -23.41 14.74 -3.92
C ILE A 662 -24.64 14.47 -4.80
N GLU A 663 -24.45 14.18 -6.09
CA GLU A 663 -25.55 13.99 -7.03
C GLU A 663 -26.26 12.65 -6.81
N GLU A 664 -25.51 11.65 -6.35
CA GLU A 664 -25.91 10.24 -6.33
C GLU A 664 -26.11 9.66 -4.92
N VAL A 665 -26.04 10.50 -3.88
CA VAL A 665 -26.21 10.13 -2.46
C VAL A 665 -27.44 9.27 -2.17
N ALA A 666 -28.49 9.33 -3.00
CA ALA A 666 -29.68 8.50 -2.86
C ALA A 666 -29.49 7.04 -3.29
N SER A 667 -28.52 6.74 -4.15
CA SER A 667 -28.14 5.39 -4.60
C SER A 667 -26.94 4.80 -3.87
N ILE A 668 -26.30 5.57 -2.98
CA ILE A 668 -25.10 5.14 -2.24
C ILE A 668 -25.54 4.66 -0.85
N PRO A 669 -25.13 3.44 -0.42
CA PRO A 669 -25.35 2.96 0.94
C PRO A 669 -24.89 3.97 2.02
N LYS A 670 -25.71 4.15 3.06
CA LYS A 670 -25.56 5.25 4.03
C LYS A 670 -24.25 5.18 4.82
N HIS A 671 -23.76 3.98 5.09
CA HIS A 671 -22.51 3.73 5.79
C HIS A 671 -21.28 4.18 4.98
N TYR A 672 -21.30 4.09 3.64
CA TYR A 672 -20.24 4.61 2.78
C TYR A 672 -20.16 6.14 2.94
N VAL A 673 -21.31 6.82 2.81
CA VAL A 673 -21.41 8.29 2.95
C VAL A 673 -20.96 8.75 4.34
N ARG A 674 -21.32 8.00 5.39
CA ARG A 674 -20.86 8.24 6.77
C ARG A 674 -19.35 8.05 6.91
N SER A 675 -18.81 6.94 6.41
CA SER A 675 -17.39 6.61 6.42
C SER A 675 -16.57 7.70 5.71
N LEU A 676 -17.00 8.15 4.53
CA LEU A 676 -16.36 9.22 3.77
C LEU A 676 -16.29 10.54 4.54
N LEU A 677 -17.40 10.97 5.13
CA LEU A 677 -17.46 12.20 5.92
C LEU A 677 -16.64 12.10 7.22
N ILE A 678 -16.56 10.91 7.80
CA ILE A 678 -15.65 10.60 8.90
C ILE A 678 -14.19 10.77 8.45
N THR A 679 -13.77 10.10 7.37
CA THR A 679 -12.40 10.18 6.86
C THR A 679 -11.99 11.62 6.60
N VAL A 680 -12.81 12.38 5.86
CA VAL A 680 -12.54 13.80 5.57
C VAL A 680 -12.44 14.62 6.86
N GLY A 681 -13.34 14.39 7.83
CA GLY A 681 -13.32 15.08 9.13
C GLY A 681 -12.05 14.80 9.93
N THR A 682 -11.66 13.53 10.03
CA THR A 682 -10.47 13.07 10.74
C THR A 682 -9.18 13.56 10.06
N MET A 683 -9.02 13.39 8.75
CA MET A 683 -7.83 13.86 8.02
C MET A 683 -7.71 15.39 8.08
N THR A 684 -8.82 16.12 7.95
CA THR A 684 -8.84 17.59 8.09
C THR A 684 -8.42 18.00 9.50
N PHE A 685 -8.86 17.27 10.54
CA PHE A 685 -8.43 17.52 11.91
C PHE A 685 -6.93 17.24 12.09
N SER A 686 -6.39 16.12 11.59
CA SER A 686 -4.96 15.83 11.62
C SER A 686 -4.14 16.94 10.94
N MET A 687 -4.52 17.36 9.73
CA MET A 687 -3.92 18.47 8.99
C MET A 687 -3.91 19.79 9.79
N MET A 688 -4.97 20.06 10.57
CA MET A 688 -5.06 21.26 11.41
C MET A 688 -4.21 21.21 12.69
N ASN A 689 -3.69 20.05 13.10
CA ASN A 689 -2.91 19.89 14.34
C ASN A 689 -1.39 19.73 14.13
N VAL A 690 -0.90 19.79 12.89
CA VAL A 690 0.54 19.79 12.59
C VAL A 690 1.19 21.04 13.22
N ARG A 691 2.29 20.87 13.96
CA ARG A 691 2.75 21.87 14.95
C ARG A 691 3.21 23.22 14.39
N ASP A 692 3.56 23.31 13.10
CA ASP A 692 3.92 24.57 12.43
C ASP A 692 2.71 25.34 11.84
N MET A 693 1.48 24.86 12.04
CA MET A 693 0.32 25.38 11.27
C MET A 693 -0.47 26.52 11.93
N ASP A 694 -0.26 26.78 13.22
CA ASP A 694 -0.81 27.95 13.93
C ASP A 694 0.04 29.23 13.70
N TYR A 695 1.08 29.17 12.86
CA TYR A 695 2.05 30.24 12.57
C TYR A 695 1.48 31.40 11.71
N CYS A 696 0.25 31.84 11.99
CA CYS A 696 -0.25 33.13 11.52
C CYS A 696 0.47 34.27 12.28
N HIS A 697 1.61 34.69 11.71
CA HIS A 697 2.31 35.97 11.99
C HIS A 697 2.67 36.28 13.46
N GLN A 698 3.86 35.83 13.89
CA GLN A 698 4.63 36.55 14.92
C GLN A 698 6.02 37.02 14.45
N THR A 699 6.46 36.63 13.25
CA THR A 699 7.69 37.13 12.62
C THR A 699 7.39 38.26 11.63
N ASP A 700 8.25 39.27 11.57
CA ASP A 700 8.22 40.34 10.55
C ASP A 700 8.85 39.87 9.20
N GLU A 701 8.97 38.55 9.01
CA GLU A 701 9.65 37.92 7.88
C GLU A 701 8.66 37.54 6.77
N VAL A 702 9.12 37.61 5.51
CA VAL A 702 8.31 37.23 4.35
C VAL A 702 8.51 35.72 4.09
N PRO A 703 7.44 34.90 4.14
CA PRO A 703 7.56 33.46 3.95
C PRO A 703 7.95 33.13 2.50
N THR A 704 8.39 31.89 2.27
CA THR A 704 8.58 31.42 0.89
C THR A 704 7.24 31.26 0.18
N ARG A 705 7.20 31.38 -1.16
CA ARG A 705 5.98 31.15 -1.93
C ARG A 705 5.44 29.73 -1.74
N HIS A 706 6.33 28.74 -1.63
CA HIS A 706 5.98 27.33 -1.40
C HIS A 706 5.24 27.17 -0.06
N GLU A 707 5.87 27.60 1.03
CA GLU A 707 5.30 27.56 2.38
C GLU A 707 3.96 28.31 2.46
N TRP A 708 3.87 29.47 1.82
CA TRP A 708 2.61 30.22 1.72
C TRP A 708 1.54 29.47 0.92
N ILE A 709 1.88 28.79 -0.18
CA ILE A 709 0.95 27.97 -0.97
C ILE A 709 0.42 26.80 -0.14
N CYS A 710 1.28 26.10 0.61
CA CYS A 710 0.84 25.03 1.50
C CYS A 710 -0.10 25.57 2.59
N ASN A 711 0.24 26.73 3.18
CA ASN A 711 -0.61 27.37 4.19
C ASN A 711 -1.97 27.82 3.61
N GLN A 712 -1.99 28.39 2.39
CA GLN A 712 -3.23 28.74 1.71
C GLN A 712 -4.06 27.51 1.31
N SER A 713 -3.43 26.42 0.89
CA SER A 713 -4.12 25.23 0.43
C SER A 713 -4.97 24.60 1.54
N MET A 714 -4.46 24.53 2.78
CA MET A 714 -5.28 24.08 3.92
C MET A 714 -6.39 25.09 4.25
N TRP A 715 -6.11 26.41 4.24
CA TRP A 715 -7.13 27.43 4.55
C TRP A 715 -8.26 27.39 3.51
N ARG A 716 -7.92 27.13 2.24
CA ARG A 716 -8.88 26.99 1.14
C ARG A 716 -9.70 25.72 1.28
N VAL A 717 -9.09 24.55 1.52
CA VAL A 717 -9.84 23.30 1.67
C VAL A 717 -10.71 23.30 2.94
N THR A 718 -10.25 23.90 4.05
CA THR A 718 -11.08 24.05 5.27
C THR A 718 -12.22 25.06 5.09
N SER A 719 -11.99 26.18 4.38
CA SER A 719 -13.06 27.13 4.02
C SER A 719 -14.08 26.53 3.05
N PHE A 720 -13.62 25.68 2.14
CA PHE A 720 -14.46 24.94 1.23
C PHE A 720 -15.31 23.90 1.97
N SER A 721 -14.73 23.13 2.90
CA SER A 721 -15.46 22.21 3.79
C SER A 721 -16.50 22.93 4.66
N TYR A 722 -16.22 24.18 5.09
CA TYR A 722 -17.24 25.04 5.71
C TYR A 722 -18.40 25.34 4.75
N ALA A 723 -18.12 25.73 3.50
CA ALA A 723 -19.15 26.03 2.51
C ALA A 723 -20.01 24.80 2.17
N LEU A 724 -19.40 23.62 2.06
CA LEU A 724 -20.09 22.33 1.94
C LEU A 724 -21.01 22.05 3.13
N ASN A 725 -20.56 22.28 4.37
CA ASN A 725 -21.39 22.05 5.56
C ASN A 725 -22.55 23.05 5.71
N GLU A 726 -22.40 24.30 5.26
CA GLU A 726 -23.55 25.20 5.19
C GLU A 726 -24.54 24.74 4.10
N LEU A 727 -24.06 24.35 2.90
CA LEU A 727 -24.89 23.95 1.76
C LEU A 727 -25.63 22.60 1.97
N LEU A 728 -24.94 21.62 2.57
CA LEU A 728 -25.38 20.24 2.70
C LEU A 728 -25.56 19.85 4.16
N HIS A 729 -26.40 18.86 4.41
CA HIS A 729 -26.51 18.22 5.71
C HIS A 729 -25.26 17.38 6.00
N ILE A 730 -24.28 17.95 6.71
CA ILE A 730 -23.05 17.26 7.16
C ILE A 730 -23.00 17.24 8.70
N ALA A 731 -22.86 18.39 9.36
CA ALA A 731 -22.88 18.49 10.82
C ALA A 731 -24.27 18.83 11.40
N LYS A 732 -24.57 18.29 12.60
CA LYS A 732 -25.84 18.49 13.35
C LYS A 732 -26.16 19.96 13.59
N ILE A 733 -25.14 20.74 13.90
CA ILE A 733 -25.25 22.18 14.15
C ILE A 733 -24.84 22.89 12.86
N PRO A 734 -25.75 23.57 12.14
CA PRO A 734 -25.36 24.51 11.11
C PRO A 734 -24.45 25.56 11.73
N SER A 735 -23.35 25.95 11.09
CA SER A 735 -22.50 27.02 11.62
C SER A 735 -23.26 28.35 11.68
N SER A 736 -24.35 28.45 10.91
CA SER A 736 -25.45 29.43 10.92
C SER A 736 -26.22 29.47 12.25
N GLY A 737 -25.51 29.80 13.34
CA GLY A 737 -26.08 30.12 14.65
C GLY A 737 -25.08 30.91 15.50
N ASN A 738 -25.33 32.22 15.67
CA ASN A 738 -24.55 33.15 16.53
C ASN A 738 -23.00 33.10 16.45
N GLY A 739 -22.43 32.64 15.33
CA GLY A 739 -20.97 32.57 15.17
C GLY A 739 -20.33 31.52 16.06
N GLY A 740 -20.84 30.29 15.98
CA GLY A 740 -20.30 29.11 16.67
C GLY A 740 -18.82 28.85 16.38
N GLY A 741 -18.22 27.97 17.20
CA GLY A 741 -16.78 27.68 17.23
C GLY A 741 -16.07 27.58 15.86
N PRO A 742 -16.60 26.83 14.87
CA PRO A 742 -15.97 26.69 13.56
C PRO A 742 -15.73 28.02 12.81
N CYS A 743 -16.71 28.93 12.77
CA CYS A 743 -16.56 30.22 12.08
C CYS A 743 -15.41 31.08 12.67
N ARG A 744 -15.08 30.88 13.95
CA ARG A 744 -14.00 31.59 14.66
C ARG A 744 -12.63 30.95 14.46
N ARG A 745 -12.55 29.77 13.85
CA ARG A 745 -11.32 29.00 13.60
C ARG A 745 -10.94 28.96 12.12
N VAL A 746 -11.91 28.89 11.21
CA VAL A 746 -11.66 28.82 9.76
C VAL A 746 -11.28 30.20 9.22
N HIS A 747 -10.09 30.28 8.59
CA HIS A 747 -9.58 31.47 7.92
C HIS A 747 -10.39 31.82 6.66
N LEU A 748 -10.22 33.02 6.10
CA LEU A 748 -10.62 33.31 4.72
C LEU A 748 -9.48 32.95 3.77
N PRO A 749 -9.78 32.54 2.52
CA PRO A 749 -8.76 32.38 1.49
C PRO A 749 -8.10 33.72 1.16
N SER A 750 -6.85 33.65 0.68
CA SER A 750 -6.16 34.79 0.07
C SER A 750 -6.95 35.43 -1.07
N THR A 751 -6.60 36.68 -1.39
CA THR A 751 -7.16 37.34 -2.58
C THR A 751 -6.67 36.69 -3.88
N ARG A 752 -7.41 36.94 -4.95
CA ARG A 752 -7.16 36.46 -6.30
C ARG A 752 -5.76 36.86 -6.76
N SER A 753 -5.36 38.11 -6.60
CA SER A 753 -4.04 38.61 -7.03
C SER A 753 -2.85 37.88 -6.41
N LEU A 754 -3.01 37.27 -5.22
CA LEU A 754 -1.99 36.42 -4.62
C LEU A 754 -2.06 34.97 -5.10
N TRP A 755 -3.26 34.41 -5.18
CA TRP A 755 -3.46 33.01 -5.57
C TRP A 755 -3.13 32.75 -7.05
N THR A 756 -3.51 33.65 -7.94
CA THR A 756 -3.33 33.50 -9.40
C THR A 756 -2.05 34.16 -9.93
N ALA A 757 -1.09 34.48 -9.06
CA ALA A 757 0.19 35.07 -9.47
C ALA A 757 0.97 34.09 -10.38
N LYS A 758 1.52 34.58 -11.49
CA LYS A 758 2.20 33.77 -12.53
C LYS A 758 3.73 33.79 -12.43
N SER A 759 4.25 34.18 -11.27
CA SER A 759 5.68 34.10 -10.95
C SER A 759 5.89 34.40 -9.48
N ASN A 760 7.02 33.95 -8.93
CA ASN A 760 7.43 34.32 -7.57
C ASN A 760 7.59 35.85 -7.40
N LEU A 761 8.10 36.54 -8.43
CA LEU A 761 8.27 37.99 -8.41
C LEU A 761 6.94 38.75 -8.40
N GLU A 762 5.91 38.28 -9.12
CA GLU A 762 4.56 38.84 -9.03
C GLU A 762 3.96 38.60 -7.65
N TRP A 763 4.04 37.37 -7.15
CA TRP A 763 3.54 36.99 -5.82
C TRP A 763 4.17 37.86 -4.72
N GLN A 764 5.50 38.00 -4.68
CA GLN A 764 6.21 38.85 -3.72
C GLN A 764 5.75 40.32 -3.76
N ARG A 765 5.54 40.88 -4.97
CA ARG A 765 5.07 42.26 -5.13
C ARG A 765 3.65 42.45 -4.57
N GLN A 766 2.74 41.53 -4.85
CA GLN A 766 1.37 41.59 -4.31
C GLN A 766 1.37 41.37 -2.79
N TYR A 767 2.20 40.46 -2.29
CA TYR A 767 2.32 40.16 -0.86
C TYR A 767 2.84 41.38 -0.07
N ALA A 768 3.91 42.01 -0.54
CA ALA A 768 4.43 43.26 0.05
C ALA A 768 3.41 44.42 -0.03
N LYS A 769 2.67 44.53 -1.13
CA LYS A 769 1.60 45.52 -1.31
C LYS A 769 0.44 45.32 -0.32
N GLN A 770 0.08 44.07 -0.01
CA GLN A 770 -0.92 43.80 1.02
C GLN A 770 -0.38 44.04 2.43
N LEU A 771 0.83 43.56 2.73
CA LEU A 771 1.47 43.73 4.04
C LEU A 771 1.62 45.21 4.44
N SER A 772 1.93 46.08 3.48
CA SER A 772 2.05 47.54 3.69
C SER A 772 0.72 48.29 3.86
N LYS A 773 -0.42 47.68 3.48
CA LYS A 773 -1.77 48.23 3.68
C LYS A 773 -2.43 47.76 4.98
N ARG A 774 -2.09 46.55 5.41
CA ARG A 774 -2.77 45.76 6.44
C ARG A 774 -2.72 46.44 7.81
N GLN A 775 -3.90 46.72 8.37
CA GLN A 775 -4.01 47.32 9.71
C GLN A 775 -4.24 46.29 10.82
N LEU A 776 -4.68 45.08 10.49
CA LEU A 776 -4.84 43.94 11.41
C LEU A 776 -3.69 42.93 11.24
N ARG A 777 -2.88 42.69 12.28
CA ARG A 777 -1.78 41.69 12.21
C ARG A 777 -2.28 40.25 12.02
N ASP A 778 -3.47 39.91 12.53
CA ASP A 778 -4.08 38.57 12.45
C ASP A 778 -4.68 38.25 11.07
N CYS A 779 -4.78 36.95 10.77
CA CYS A 779 -5.41 36.41 9.55
C CYS A 779 -6.94 36.51 9.60
N TYR A 780 -7.58 36.92 8.50
CA TYR A 780 -9.05 37.04 8.46
C TYR A 780 -9.74 35.67 8.60
N ARG A 781 -10.95 35.66 9.16
CA ARG A 781 -11.74 34.45 9.46
C ARG A 781 -13.18 34.62 9.02
N ILE A 782 -13.88 33.50 8.80
CA ILE A 782 -15.29 33.49 8.36
C ILE A 782 -16.19 34.25 9.37
N ALA A 783 -15.83 34.26 10.65
CA ALA A 783 -16.47 35.10 11.66
C ALA A 783 -16.44 36.60 11.33
N HIS A 784 -15.32 37.14 10.84
CA HIS A 784 -15.20 38.56 10.48
C HIS A 784 -16.12 38.91 9.30
N LEU A 785 -16.17 38.05 8.27
CA LEU A 785 -17.07 38.22 7.12
C LEU A 785 -18.56 38.20 7.53
N ARG A 786 -18.92 37.34 8.49
CA ARG A 786 -20.26 37.29 9.09
C ARG A 786 -20.57 38.44 10.04
N GLU A 787 -19.56 39.04 10.68
CA GLU A 787 -19.73 40.22 11.52
C GLU A 787 -19.95 41.46 10.64
N TYR A 788 -19.11 41.65 9.63
CA TYR A 788 -19.22 42.69 8.60
C TYR A 788 -20.64 42.74 8.00
N ALA A 789 -21.16 41.58 7.61
CA ALA A 789 -22.51 41.41 7.04
C ALA A 789 -23.67 41.90 7.93
N LYS A 790 -23.44 42.22 9.22
CA LYS A 790 -24.46 42.70 10.16
C LYS A 790 -24.45 44.21 10.36
N TYR A 791 -23.49 44.94 9.80
CA TYR A 791 -23.37 46.39 10.00
C TYR A 791 -24.03 47.19 8.86
N PRO A 792 -24.93 48.14 9.18
CA PRO A 792 -25.45 49.06 8.18
C PRO A 792 -24.44 50.17 7.88
N GLY A 793 -23.93 50.17 6.64
CA GLY A 793 -23.46 51.32 5.85
C GLY A 793 -22.28 52.16 6.37
N ASP A 794 -22.40 52.74 7.55
CA ASP A 794 -21.48 53.73 8.16
C ASP A 794 -21.04 53.33 9.59
N SER A 795 -21.51 52.19 10.11
CA SER A 795 -21.32 51.80 11.51
C SER A 795 -19.98 51.09 11.82
N SER A 796 -19.07 51.00 10.85
CA SER A 796 -17.76 50.35 10.96
C SER A 796 -16.65 51.28 11.47
N ALA A 797 -16.91 52.59 11.57
CA ALA A 797 -15.96 53.61 11.99
C ALA A 797 -15.26 53.24 13.32
N GLY A 798 -13.94 53.05 13.26
CA GLY A 798 -13.10 52.72 14.42
C GLY A 798 -12.67 51.25 14.55
N ARG A 799 -12.94 50.38 13.56
CA ARG A 799 -12.40 49.00 13.54
C ARG A 799 -11.52 48.71 12.32
N ASN A 800 -10.22 48.63 12.58
CA ASN A 800 -9.16 48.41 11.59
C ASN A 800 -9.41 47.21 10.65
N TRP A 801 -10.04 46.14 11.14
CA TRP A 801 -10.32 44.94 10.33
C TRP A 801 -11.41 45.15 9.26
N ALA A 802 -12.26 46.19 9.38
CA ALA A 802 -13.35 46.41 8.43
C ALA A 802 -12.83 46.98 7.10
N THR A 803 -11.95 47.99 7.15
CA THR A 803 -11.27 48.57 5.98
C THR A 803 -10.42 47.54 5.24
N ASP A 804 -9.71 46.70 6.00
CA ASP A 804 -8.92 45.59 5.48
C ASP A 804 -9.80 44.54 4.75
N LEU A 805 -11.05 44.33 5.21
CA LEU A 805 -12.00 43.41 4.59
C LEU A 805 -12.67 44.00 3.34
N ASP A 806 -12.77 45.33 3.21
CA ASP A 806 -13.21 45.99 1.98
C ASP A 806 -12.24 45.67 0.82
N ASP A 807 -10.93 45.74 1.07
CA ASP A 807 -9.88 45.36 0.10
C ASP A 807 -10.00 43.88 -0.32
N TRP A 808 -10.31 42.96 0.62
CA TRP A 808 -10.59 41.56 0.29
C TRP A 808 -11.88 41.40 -0.52
N CYS A 809 -12.94 42.13 -0.18
CA CYS A 809 -14.20 42.12 -0.94
C CYS A 809 -14.02 42.59 -2.39
N LEU A 810 -13.03 43.44 -2.68
CA LEU A 810 -12.72 43.93 -4.02
C LEU A 810 -11.84 42.97 -4.85
N ASP A 811 -11.05 42.09 -4.21
CA ASP A 811 -10.08 41.19 -4.88
C ASP A 811 -10.28 39.70 -4.55
N HIS A 812 -11.45 39.28 -4.05
CA HIS A 812 -11.72 37.87 -3.79
C HIS A 812 -11.77 37.03 -5.09
N ASP A 813 -11.51 35.73 -5.00
CA ASP A 813 -11.61 34.77 -6.11
C ASP A 813 -12.93 33.97 -6.07
N GLU A 814 -13.06 32.98 -6.94
CA GLU A 814 -14.25 32.11 -7.05
C GLU A 814 -14.59 31.40 -5.73
N LEU A 815 -13.58 30.93 -4.99
CA LEU A 815 -13.79 30.32 -3.68
C LEU A 815 -14.18 31.37 -2.63
N GLY A 816 -13.60 32.57 -2.67
CA GLY A 816 -14.03 33.69 -1.84
C GLY A 816 -15.50 34.06 -2.06
N ALA A 817 -15.97 34.06 -3.31
CA ALA A 817 -17.37 34.28 -3.67
C ALA A 817 -18.27 33.16 -3.17
N LEU A 818 -17.84 31.89 -3.31
CA LEU A 818 -18.55 30.72 -2.79
C LEU A 818 -18.71 30.77 -1.26
N ILE A 819 -17.66 31.16 -0.53
CA ILE A 819 -17.70 31.33 0.93
C ILE A 819 -18.64 32.48 1.33
N TRP A 820 -18.59 33.61 0.63
CA TRP A 820 -19.53 34.71 0.86
C TRP A 820 -20.97 34.25 0.66
N MET A 821 -21.28 33.57 -0.45
CA MET A 821 -22.59 32.97 -0.69
C MET A 821 -23.00 32.02 0.45
N ALA A 822 -22.09 31.15 0.91
CA ALA A 822 -22.34 30.27 2.06
C ALA A 822 -22.68 31.04 3.35
N THR A 823 -22.10 32.23 3.59
CA THR A 823 -22.47 33.06 4.76
C THR A 823 -23.89 33.64 4.70
N LYS A 824 -24.52 33.68 3.51
CA LYS A 824 -25.86 34.22 3.25
C LYS A 824 -26.96 33.16 3.18
N LEU A 825 -26.59 31.88 3.30
CA LEU A 825 -27.56 30.79 3.37
C LEU A 825 -28.30 30.84 4.71
N ASP A 826 -29.64 30.87 4.65
CA ASP A 826 -30.54 30.88 5.80
C ASP A 826 -31.32 29.55 5.89
N PRO A 827 -30.75 28.52 6.56
CA PRO A 827 -31.33 27.18 6.61
C PRO A 827 -32.62 27.13 7.44
N LEU A 828 -33.54 26.26 7.04
CA LEU A 828 -34.83 26.02 7.71
C LEU A 828 -34.66 25.31 9.06
#